data_AF-A0AAU9RUY2-F1
#
_entry.id   AF-A0AAU9RUY2-F1
#
_cell.length_a   1.000
_cell.length_b   1.000
_cell.length_c   1.000
_cell.angle_alpha   90.00
_cell.angle_beta   90.00
_cell.angle_gamma   90.00
#
_symmetry.space_group_name_H-M   'P 1'
#
loop_
_entity.id
_entity.type
_entity.pdbx_description
1 polymer ?
#
loop_
_entity_poly.entity_id
_entity_poly.type
_entity_poly.pdbx_seq_one_letter_code
_entity_poly.pdbx_strand_id
1 'polypeptide(L)'
;MPVSVSKRRPRTSKKTETEKPEKPLKDPRTCCNSFCSVFSRSFLYRFPLTILFLFLIYLWSTSTTVISGNVVHICISSRKLNDLYCLTAGSQPGLRVPVSNFTKPVSENVIRSEEEKSSVLVLGKDGDKSFAKNETFVGERVSDKPTAGTGLNFTTNETSTIERVSVLDQDSKPINEENLDSVLGQDDSKHRNEINTDFLVDWDSETGEERYRYINSKNEDEETALKAVDKYLKLQRSWLSMGNNRNKPRSCEGKGVYVYDLPSKFNKDLLGECSDMVPWANFCSYFKNNALGESIENLGKGWFKTHQYSLEPIFHSRVLKHPCRVYDENQAKLFYVPFYGGIDVLRWHFKNVSEDVKDVLAIEVVKWLGSKKPWRKNSGKDHVFVLGKISWDFRRNNKFSWGSRLLEMQEMKNPTKLLIERNPWEVNDVAIPHPTFFHPKTDDDISSWQNKIIVKPRRSLISFAGAARPGNPDSIRSILIDQCRSSPDQCRFLNCTDGGCDKPESVIELFQDSEFCLQPPGDSPTRKSVFDSLVSGCIPVIFDPYTAYYQYTWHLPEDHRTYSVYIDKEDLKEKKVDVIKKLMSKTLREREDMRSYIVHELLPGLVYGDFDAKFERFRDAFDITMDSLLHKISKTL
;
A
#
# COMPACT_ATOMS: atom_id res chain seq x y z
N MET A 1 82.22 -5.70 -19.37
CA MET A 1 82.25 -4.23 -19.40
C MET A 1 81.75 -3.70 -18.06
N PRO A 2 82.29 -2.60 -17.49
CA PRO A 2 82.42 -2.53 -16.02
C PRO A 2 81.95 -1.23 -15.30
N VAL A 3 81.55 -1.40 -14.02
CA VAL A 3 81.96 -0.60 -12.84
C VAL A 3 81.42 0.84 -12.61
N SER A 4 80.48 0.91 -11.65
CA SER A 4 80.42 1.79 -10.44
C SER A 4 80.19 3.32 -10.46
N VAL A 5 79.22 3.74 -9.61
CA VAL A 5 79.35 4.66 -8.44
C VAL A 5 80.26 5.90 -8.54
N SER A 6 79.69 7.11 -8.32
CA SER A 6 80.20 8.07 -7.29
C SER A 6 79.24 9.24 -6.96
N LYS A 7 79.53 9.94 -5.86
CA LYS A 7 78.83 11.11 -5.28
C LYS A 7 79.47 12.43 -5.76
N ARG A 8 78.71 13.56 -5.79
CA ARG A 8 79.05 14.85 -5.10
C ARG A 8 78.14 16.06 -5.46
N ARG A 9 77.99 16.98 -4.49
CA ARG A 9 77.70 18.45 -4.60
C ARG A 9 79.05 19.20 -4.39
N PRO A 10 79.21 20.57 -4.36
CA PRO A 10 78.27 21.72 -4.47
C PRO A 10 78.77 22.97 -5.30
N ARG A 11 78.00 24.10 -5.30
CA ARG A 11 78.37 25.57 -5.31
C ARG A 11 79.44 26.14 -6.32
N THR A 12 79.50 27.42 -6.78
CA THR A 12 78.88 28.73 -6.44
C THR A 12 79.08 29.83 -7.52
N SER A 13 78.17 30.83 -7.60
CA SER A 13 78.37 32.25 -8.09
C SER A 13 78.55 32.51 -9.62
N LYS A 14 78.44 33.72 -10.23
CA LYS A 14 78.37 35.14 -9.72
C LYS A 14 77.92 36.17 -10.81
N LYS A 15 77.14 37.23 -10.45
CA LYS A 15 77.09 38.62 -11.04
C LYS A 15 76.62 38.85 -12.53
N THR A 16 76.15 40.03 -13.04
CA THR A 16 75.88 41.42 -12.53
C THR A 16 74.80 42.22 -13.35
N GLU A 17 74.38 43.41 -12.84
CA GLU A 17 73.91 44.66 -13.55
C GLU A 17 72.53 44.68 -14.30
N THR A 18 71.74 45.78 -14.41
CA THR A 18 71.80 47.21 -13.94
C THR A 18 70.40 47.82 -13.58
N GLU A 19 70.32 49.15 -13.34
CA GLU A 19 69.27 50.06 -12.79
C GLU A 19 67.79 49.92 -13.24
N LYS A 20 66.72 50.29 -12.49
CA LYS A 20 66.32 51.44 -11.60
C LYS A 20 65.73 52.68 -12.33
N PRO A 21 64.97 53.61 -11.70
CA PRO A 21 64.66 53.82 -10.25
C PRO A 21 63.12 53.92 -9.96
N GLU A 22 62.49 54.41 -8.86
CA GLU A 22 62.88 54.85 -7.49
C GLU A 22 61.73 54.62 -6.44
N LYS A 23 61.52 55.54 -5.46
CA LYS A 23 60.45 55.61 -4.42
C LYS A 23 60.15 57.10 -4.05
N PRO A 24 59.14 57.44 -3.21
CA PRO A 24 59.18 57.31 -1.73
C PRO A 24 57.89 56.69 -1.12
N LEU A 25 57.80 56.07 0.08
CA LEU A 25 58.52 56.14 1.37
C LEU A 25 57.99 57.19 2.38
N LYS A 26 57.21 56.74 3.39
CA LYS A 26 57.44 57.04 4.83
C LYS A 26 56.53 56.25 5.79
N ASP A 27 57.18 55.46 6.65
CA ASP A 27 56.77 55.02 8.00
C ASP A 27 57.14 56.17 9.01
N PRO A 28 57.00 56.15 10.39
CA PRO A 28 57.01 54.98 11.28
C PRO A 28 56.32 55.04 12.67
N ARG A 29 56.56 53.98 13.47
CA ARG A 29 56.91 53.91 14.93
C ARG A 29 55.95 53.25 15.92
N THR A 30 56.61 52.53 16.83
CA THR A 30 56.10 51.69 17.93
C THR A 30 56.17 52.42 19.29
N CYS A 31 55.56 51.80 20.31
CA CYS A 31 55.88 51.90 21.74
C CYS A 31 55.23 53.03 22.55
N CYS A 32 54.28 52.66 23.44
CA CYS A 32 54.43 52.88 24.88
C CYS A 32 53.54 51.92 25.71
N ASN A 33 53.74 51.89 27.03
CA ASN A 33 53.13 50.94 27.97
C ASN A 33 51.74 51.36 28.49
N SER A 34 50.95 50.35 28.88
CA SER A 34 50.04 50.19 30.04
C SER A 34 49.21 51.37 30.61
N PHE A 35 48.14 51.00 31.32
CA PHE A 35 47.28 51.87 32.17
C PHE A 35 46.49 52.99 31.46
N CYS A 36 45.49 52.61 30.65
CA CYS A 36 44.21 53.34 30.61
C CYS A 36 42.99 52.45 30.32
N SER A 37 43.06 51.16 30.62
CA SER A 37 42.06 50.14 30.27
C SER A 37 40.95 49.94 31.32
N VAL A 38 40.46 51.02 31.94
CA VAL A 38 39.44 50.95 33.02
C VAL A 38 38.12 51.66 32.64
N PHE A 39 38.14 52.91 32.19
CA PHE A 39 36.90 53.69 32.07
C PHE A 39 36.04 53.37 30.83
N SER A 40 36.65 53.04 29.68
CA SER A 40 35.90 52.89 28.41
C SER A 40 35.20 51.53 28.22
N ARG A 41 35.52 50.50 29.04
CA ARG A 41 34.95 49.15 28.89
C ARG A 41 33.59 48.95 29.59
N SER A 42 33.25 49.78 30.57
CA SER A 42 32.05 49.59 31.40
C SER A 42 30.75 49.98 30.68
N PHE A 43 30.78 51.03 29.84
CA PHE A 43 29.58 51.53 29.16
C PHE A 43 29.13 50.64 27.99
N LEU A 44 30.07 50.23 27.13
CA LEU A 44 29.78 49.44 25.92
C LEU A 44 29.33 48.00 26.20
N TYR A 45 29.67 47.43 27.36
CA TYR A 45 29.15 46.12 27.79
C TYR A 45 27.87 46.19 28.62
N ARG A 46 27.55 47.34 29.23
CA ARG A 46 26.29 47.52 29.96
C ARG A 46 25.10 47.76 29.02
N PHE A 47 25.26 48.54 27.95
CA PHE A 47 24.16 48.87 27.04
C PHE A 47 23.49 47.62 26.39
N PRO A 48 24.24 46.60 25.90
CA PRO A 48 23.64 45.36 25.42
C PRO A 48 23.00 44.56 26.54
N LEU A 49 23.61 44.50 27.73
CA LEU A 49 23.06 43.77 28.87
C LEU A 49 21.77 44.40 29.40
N THR A 50 21.66 45.72 29.48
CA THR A 50 20.44 46.40 29.95
C THR A 50 19.32 46.30 28.93
N ILE A 51 19.61 46.35 27.62
CA ILE A 51 18.63 46.08 26.57
C ILE A 51 18.16 44.62 26.66
N LEU A 52 19.06 43.66 26.83
CA LEU A 52 18.72 42.25 27.02
C LEU A 52 17.88 42.04 28.29
N PHE A 53 18.22 42.68 29.40
CA PHE A 53 17.45 42.59 30.65
C PHE A 53 16.06 43.21 30.54
N LEU A 54 15.93 44.36 29.85
CA LEU A 54 14.64 44.97 29.56
C LEU A 54 13.80 44.13 28.59
N PHE A 55 14.42 43.47 27.62
CA PHE A 55 13.74 42.53 26.71
C PHE A 55 13.28 41.26 27.45
N LEU A 56 14.08 40.74 28.38
CA LEU A 56 13.71 39.62 29.25
C LEU A 56 12.60 40.02 30.25
N ILE A 57 12.64 41.21 30.83
CA ILE A 57 11.56 41.74 31.68
C ILE A 57 10.28 41.97 30.85
N TYR A 58 10.40 42.46 29.62
CA TYR A 58 9.26 42.62 28.71
C TYR A 58 8.60 41.27 28.39
N LEU A 59 9.40 40.25 28.05
CA LEU A 59 8.94 38.87 27.91
C LEU A 59 8.28 38.35 29.19
N TRP A 60 8.90 38.53 30.36
CA TRP A 60 8.33 38.09 31.64
C TRP A 60 6.99 38.75 31.95
N SER A 61 6.89 40.08 31.77
CA SER A 61 5.66 40.86 31.99
C SER A 61 4.56 40.63 30.95
N THR A 62 4.87 39.98 29.82
CA THR A 62 3.91 39.56 28.78
C THR A 62 3.65 38.06 28.79
N SER A 63 4.31 37.31 29.69
CA SER A 63 4.18 35.85 29.82
C SER A 63 3.43 35.44 31.08
N THR A 64 2.43 34.57 30.94
CA THR A 64 1.85 33.83 32.07
C THR A 64 2.42 32.42 32.05
N THR A 65 3.05 32.00 33.15
CA THR A 65 3.52 30.62 33.34
C THR A 65 2.45 29.83 34.09
N VAL A 66 1.98 28.74 33.51
CA VAL A 66 0.99 27.83 34.11
C VAL A 66 1.63 26.46 34.25
N ILE A 67 1.65 25.93 35.48
CA ILE A 67 2.21 24.62 35.80
C ILE A 67 1.04 23.66 36.02
N SER A 68 0.99 22.56 35.27
CA SER A 68 -0.04 21.53 35.39
C SER A 68 0.63 20.14 35.41
N GLY A 69 0.70 19.54 36.60
CA GLY A 69 1.40 18.28 36.80
C GLY A 69 2.85 18.33 36.32
N ASN A 70 3.25 17.37 35.47
CA ASN A 70 4.61 17.22 34.95
C ASN A 70 4.92 18.12 33.72
N VAL A 71 4.08 19.12 33.44
CA VAL A 71 4.16 19.97 32.23
C VAL A 71 4.16 21.44 32.61
N VAL A 72 5.08 22.20 32.00
CA VAL A 72 5.18 23.65 32.13
C VAL A 72 4.69 24.31 30.84
N HIS A 73 3.71 25.20 30.96
CA HIS A 73 3.23 26.04 29.87
C HIS A 73 3.71 27.48 30.08
N ILE A 74 4.35 28.06 29.07
CA ILE A 74 4.76 29.48 29.03
C ILE A 74 3.95 30.15 27.91
N CYS A 75 2.93 30.90 28.30
CA CYS A 75 1.99 31.56 27.40
C CYS A 75 2.33 33.05 27.26
N ILE A 76 2.66 33.50 26.05
CA ILE A 76 3.03 34.89 25.75
C ILE A 76 1.87 35.59 25.03
N SER A 77 1.54 36.80 25.48
CA SER A 77 0.56 37.69 24.85
C SER A 77 1.27 38.81 24.08
N SER A 78 0.81 39.13 22.87
CA SER A 78 1.40 40.18 22.03
C SER A 78 0.33 40.93 21.25
N ARG A 79 0.40 42.27 21.23
CA ARG A 79 -0.57 43.16 20.57
C ARG A 79 -0.65 43.04 19.02
N LYS A 80 0.06 42.07 18.42
CA LYS A 80 0.01 41.73 17.00
C LYS A 80 -0.48 40.30 16.70
N LEU A 81 -0.83 39.52 17.73
CA LEU A 81 -1.42 38.19 17.60
C LEU A 81 -2.80 38.21 18.27
N ASN A 82 -3.83 37.76 17.57
CA ASN A 82 -5.19 37.71 18.11
C ASN A 82 -5.41 36.54 19.07
N ASP A 83 -4.52 35.54 19.06
CA ASP A 83 -4.54 34.35 19.90
C ASP A 83 -3.31 34.29 20.82
N LEU A 84 -3.47 33.68 22.00
CA LEU A 84 -2.42 33.50 23.00
C LEU A 84 -1.44 32.39 22.58
N TYR A 85 -0.14 32.68 22.54
CA TYR A 85 0.86 31.70 22.07
C TYR A 85 1.54 30.98 23.25
N CYS A 86 1.21 29.70 23.45
CA CYS A 86 1.72 28.88 24.56
C CYS A 86 2.77 27.85 24.12
N LEU A 87 4.01 28.03 24.57
CA LEU A 87 5.04 26.99 24.51
C LEU A 87 4.81 25.99 25.65
N THR A 88 4.92 24.70 25.35
CA THR A 88 4.63 23.61 26.29
C THR A 88 5.81 22.66 26.35
N ALA A 89 6.36 22.43 27.54
CA ALA A 89 7.50 21.55 27.78
C ALA A 89 7.18 20.49 28.84
N GLY A 90 7.36 19.22 28.50
CA GLY A 90 7.36 18.10 29.45
C GLY A 90 8.76 17.91 30.05
N SER A 91 8.82 17.42 31.29
CA SER A 91 10.05 17.36 32.09
C SER A 91 11.04 16.22 31.76
N GLN A 92 10.97 15.60 30.57
CA GLN A 92 11.91 14.55 30.14
C GLN A 92 12.40 14.74 28.69
N PRO A 93 13.69 14.45 28.39
CA PRO A 93 14.28 14.74 27.09
C PRO A 93 14.03 13.65 26.04
N GLY A 94 13.29 14.00 24.97
CA GLY A 94 13.13 13.20 23.76
C GLY A 94 12.61 14.08 22.63
N LEU A 95 13.43 14.30 21.58
CA LEU A 95 13.16 15.34 20.59
C LEU A 95 11.99 14.99 19.66
N ARG A 96 11.17 16.01 19.30
CA ARG A 96 10.20 15.96 18.20
C ARG A 96 10.55 17.00 17.13
N VAL A 97 10.22 16.67 15.89
CA VAL A 97 10.29 17.51 14.67
C VAL A 97 8.84 17.58 14.13
N PRO A 98 8.38 18.67 13.49
CA PRO A 98 7.01 19.14 13.73
C PRO A 98 5.90 18.30 13.08
N VAL A 99 4.78 18.22 13.80
CA VAL A 99 3.52 17.64 13.34
C VAL A 99 2.75 18.66 12.50
N SER A 100 2.39 18.29 11.27
CA SER A 100 1.41 19.01 10.46
C SER A 100 -0.01 18.77 10.99
N ASN A 101 -0.89 19.77 10.89
CA ASN A 101 -2.12 19.88 11.69
C ASN A 101 -3.09 18.68 11.62
N PHE A 102 -2.99 17.76 12.59
CA PHE A 102 -4.07 16.87 13.00
C PHE A 102 -4.24 16.88 14.52
N THR A 103 -5.50 16.88 14.98
CA THR A 103 -5.95 16.88 16.39
C THR A 103 -5.38 17.97 17.32
N LYS A 104 -6.19 19.02 17.58
CA LYS A 104 -6.14 19.72 18.89
C LYS A 104 -6.92 18.89 19.93
N PRO A 105 -6.45 18.79 21.19
CA PRO A 105 -7.27 18.26 22.28
C PRO A 105 -8.36 19.26 22.68
N VAL A 106 -9.50 18.76 23.16
CA VAL A 106 -10.52 19.54 23.87
C VAL A 106 -10.42 19.19 25.35
N SER A 107 -10.59 20.19 26.22
CA SER A 107 -10.40 20.08 27.67
C SER A 107 -11.51 19.28 28.37
N GLU A 108 -11.14 18.57 29.42
CA GLU A 108 -12.08 18.13 30.46
C GLU A 108 -12.83 19.32 31.07
N ASN A 109 -14.16 19.22 31.21
CA ASN A 109 -14.97 19.79 32.30
C ASN A 109 -16.48 19.61 32.06
N VAL A 110 -17.04 18.47 32.47
CA VAL A 110 -18.45 18.33 32.89
C VAL A 110 -18.47 17.45 34.14
N ILE A 111 -19.28 17.80 35.13
CA ILE A 111 -19.18 17.30 36.52
C ILE A 111 -20.52 16.68 36.97
N ARG A 112 -20.48 15.42 37.44
CA ARG A 112 -21.57 14.68 38.14
C ARG A 112 -22.85 14.48 37.30
N SER A 113 -23.74 13.54 37.57
CA SER A 113 -23.85 12.41 38.54
C SER A 113 -24.39 11.18 37.75
N GLU A 114 -24.57 9.95 38.24
CA GLU A 114 -24.98 9.45 39.57
C GLU A 114 -24.29 8.11 39.93
N GLU A 115 -24.30 7.79 41.23
CA GLU A 115 -23.99 6.43 41.70
C GLU A 115 -25.28 5.60 41.71
N GLU A 116 -25.24 4.35 41.24
CA GLU A 116 -26.02 3.31 41.92
C GLU A 116 -25.29 1.97 41.94
N LYS A 117 -25.60 1.15 42.94
CA LYS A 117 -24.84 -0.05 43.31
C LYS A 117 -25.63 -1.31 42.96
N SER A 118 -24.95 -2.30 42.40
CA SER A 118 -25.32 -3.71 42.63
C SER A 118 -24.10 -4.63 42.61
N SER A 119 -24.26 -5.82 43.18
CA SER A 119 -23.19 -6.58 43.82
C SER A 119 -22.86 -7.92 43.16
N VAL A 120 -21.55 -8.23 43.13
CA VAL A 120 -20.96 -9.54 43.49
C VAL A 120 -21.67 -10.81 42.99
N LEU A 121 -20.98 -11.54 42.11
CA LEU A 121 -20.71 -12.96 42.39
C LEU A 121 -19.47 -13.46 41.64
N VAL A 122 -18.49 -13.96 42.39
CA VAL A 122 -17.36 -14.75 41.88
C VAL A 122 -17.49 -16.16 42.45
N LEU A 123 -17.62 -17.13 41.56
CA LEU A 123 -17.36 -18.55 41.83
C LEU A 123 -16.67 -19.13 40.59
N GLY A 124 -15.92 -20.21 40.77
CA GLY A 124 -15.29 -20.90 39.65
C GLY A 124 -14.59 -22.18 40.06
N LYS A 125 -13.94 -22.77 39.06
CA LYS A 125 -13.11 -23.99 39.08
C LYS A 125 -13.83 -25.34 39.24
N ASP A 126 -13.17 -26.31 38.61
CA ASP A 126 -13.23 -27.77 38.73
C ASP A 126 -14.59 -28.45 38.39
N GLY A 127 -14.63 -29.61 37.71
CA GLY A 127 -13.57 -30.33 37.03
C GLY A 127 -13.99 -31.72 36.48
N ASP A 128 -13.09 -32.32 35.71
CA ASP A 128 -12.94 -33.77 35.44
C ASP A 128 -13.83 -34.55 34.43
N LYS A 129 -13.11 -35.21 33.48
CA LYS A 129 -13.25 -36.59 32.96
C LYS A 129 -14.55 -37.14 32.31
N SER A 130 -14.46 -37.27 30.98
CA SER A 130 -14.58 -38.52 30.17
C SER A 130 -15.67 -39.59 30.42
N PHE A 131 -16.38 -39.97 29.35
CA PHE A 131 -16.65 -41.39 28.98
C PHE A 131 -16.83 -41.53 27.45
N ALA A 132 -17.10 -42.74 26.91
CA ALA A 132 -16.90 -43.05 25.49
C ALA A 132 -17.86 -44.10 24.88
N LYS A 133 -17.78 -44.23 23.54
CA LYS A 133 -18.17 -45.34 22.63
C LYS A 133 -19.62 -45.48 22.09
N ASN A 134 -19.64 -45.83 20.79
CA ASN A 134 -20.67 -46.56 20.01
C ASN A 134 -22.03 -45.85 19.80
N GLU A 135 -22.90 -46.19 18.83
CA GLU A 135 -22.98 -47.29 17.84
C GLU A 135 -23.13 -46.71 16.39
N THR A 136 -22.51 -47.21 15.32
CA THR A 136 -22.77 -48.44 14.52
C THR A 136 -24.13 -48.51 13.79
N PHE A 137 -24.11 -48.51 12.45
CA PHE A 137 -25.16 -49.09 11.58
C PHE A 137 -24.53 -49.61 10.27
N VAL A 138 -25.16 -50.59 9.59
CA VAL A 138 -24.55 -51.41 8.51
C VAL A 138 -25.54 -51.67 7.35
N GLY A 139 -25.02 -51.81 6.13
CA GLY A 139 -25.70 -52.30 4.92
C GLY A 139 -24.89 -51.98 3.66
N GLU A 140 -23.89 -52.77 3.25
CA GLU A 140 -23.94 -54.07 2.56
C GLU A 140 -24.14 -54.02 1.01
N ARG A 141 -23.00 -54.19 0.30
CA ARG A 141 -22.85 -54.87 -1.03
C ARG A 141 -23.52 -54.18 -2.25
N VAL A 142 -23.16 -54.45 -3.51
CA VAL A 142 -22.50 -55.61 -4.16
C VAL A 142 -21.29 -55.19 -5.02
N SER A 143 -20.43 -56.17 -5.32
CA SER A 143 -19.23 -56.04 -6.16
C SER A 143 -19.57 -56.04 -7.66
N ASP A 144 -18.69 -55.50 -8.50
CA ASP A 144 -18.04 -56.37 -9.49
C ASP A 144 -16.73 -55.77 -10.02
N LYS A 145 -15.84 -56.64 -10.51
CA LYS A 145 -14.47 -56.30 -10.96
C LYS A 145 -13.89 -57.41 -11.86
N PRO A 146 -13.16 -57.06 -12.92
CA PRO A 146 -12.07 -57.92 -13.41
C PRO A 146 -10.69 -57.25 -13.36
N THR A 147 -9.74 -57.92 -12.73
CA THR A 147 -8.29 -57.89 -13.06
C THR A 147 -8.06 -58.72 -14.34
N ALA A 148 -6.98 -58.66 -15.12
CA ALA A 148 -5.73 -57.89 -15.15
C ALA A 148 -5.36 -57.74 -16.66
N GLY A 149 -4.30 -57.09 -17.17
CA GLY A 149 -3.06 -56.56 -16.58
C GLY A 149 -1.85 -57.03 -17.41
N THR A 150 -1.36 -56.17 -18.31
CA THR A 150 -0.10 -56.32 -19.05
C THR A 150 0.56 -54.96 -19.21
N GLY A 151 1.84 -54.85 -18.88
CA GLY A 151 2.57 -53.59 -18.90
C GLY A 151 3.06 -53.19 -20.28
N LEU A 152 3.03 -51.89 -20.57
CA LEU A 152 3.73 -51.26 -21.69
C LEU A 152 4.33 -49.94 -21.20
N ASN A 153 5.65 -49.78 -21.34
CA ASN A 153 6.34 -48.55 -20.98
C ASN A 153 6.00 -47.46 -21.99
N PHE A 154 5.17 -46.49 -21.61
CA PHE A 154 5.01 -45.25 -22.38
C PHE A 154 5.96 -44.18 -21.85
N THR A 155 6.99 -43.89 -22.63
CA THR A 155 7.85 -42.71 -22.47
C THR A 155 7.02 -41.45 -22.73
N THR A 156 6.70 -40.69 -21.68
CA THR A 156 5.96 -39.43 -21.77
C THR A 156 6.83 -38.28 -22.29
N ASN A 157 7.26 -38.38 -23.55
CA ASN A 157 7.82 -37.27 -24.32
C ASN A 157 6.70 -36.54 -25.05
N GLU A 158 5.94 -35.72 -24.34
CA GLU A 158 5.06 -34.72 -24.98
C GLU A 158 4.99 -33.46 -24.11
N THR A 159 5.87 -32.51 -24.42
CA THR A 159 5.92 -31.21 -23.75
C THR A 159 4.77 -30.33 -24.26
N SER A 160 3.64 -30.35 -23.56
CA SER A 160 2.57 -29.36 -23.78
C SER A 160 3.07 -27.98 -23.33
N THR A 161 3.65 -27.20 -24.25
CA THR A 161 4.10 -25.83 -24.02
C THR A 161 2.90 -24.91 -23.82
N ILE A 162 2.46 -24.78 -22.57
CA ILE A 162 1.54 -23.72 -22.17
C ILE A 162 2.31 -22.39 -22.27
N GLU A 163 2.03 -21.60 -23.31
CA GLU A 163 2.56 -20.24 -23.43
C GLU A 163 2.07 -19.36 -22.27
N ARG A 164 2.95 -19.12 -21.30
CA ARG A 164 2.70 -18.21 -20.17
C ARG A 164 3.16 -16.81 -20.56
N VAL A 165 2.23 -16.04 -21.11
CA VAL A 165 2.42 -14.66 -21.56
C VAL A 165 2.97 -13.77 -20.43
N SER A 166 4.04 -13.02 -20.72
CA SER A 166 4.48 -11.91 -19.88
C SER A 166 3.55 -10.71 -20.05
N VAL A 167 3.01 -10.19 -18.94
CA VAL A 167 2.09 -9.02 -18.90
C VAL A 167 2.76 -7.71 -19.39
N LEU A 168 4.06 -7.73 -19.72
CA LEU A 168 4.85 -6.57 -20.14
C LEU A 168 5.08 -6.48 -21.66
N ASP A 169 4.79 -7.53 -22.43
CA ASP A 169 5.11 -7.61 -23.87
C ASP A 169 3.83 -7.53 -24.73
N GLN A 170 3.06 -6.46 -24.60
CA GLN A 170 1.86 -6.22 -25.42
C GLN A 170 1.82 -4.79 -25.99
N ASP A 171 1.69 -4.69 -27.31
CA ASP A 171 1.52 -3.42 -28.01
C ASP A 171 0.31 -2.65 -27.48
N SER A 172 0.49 -1.35 -27.25
CA SER A 172 -0.61 -0.43 -26.94
C SER A 172 -1.62 -0.43 -28.10
N LYS A 173 -2.90 -0.73 -27.79
CA LYS A 173 -4.00 -0.31 -28.68
C LYS A 173 -3.89 1.22 -28.83
N PRO A 174 -4.03 1.80 -30.04
CA PRO A 174 -4.07 3.25 -30.19
C PRO A 174 -5.20 3.81 -29.32
N ILE A 175 -4.88 4.80 -28.50
CA ILE A 175 -5.83 5.45 -27.61
C ILE A 175 -6.64 6.44 -28.46
N ASN A 176 -7.90 6.12 -28.80
CA ASN A 176 -8.79 7.11 -29.42
C ASN A 176 -8.88 8.33 -28.50
N GLU A 177 -8.43 9.49 -28.97
CA GLU A 177 -8.48 10.76 -28.23
C GLU A 177 -9.92 11.12 -27.82
N GLU A 178 -10.92 10.67 -28.58
CA GLU A 178 -12.35 10.76 -28.24
C GLU A 178 -12.68 10.24 -26.84
N ASN A 179 -12.04 9.16 -26.36
CA ASN A 179 -12.24 8.63 -25.00
C ASN A 179 -11.64 9.53 -23.91
N LEU A 180 -10.67 10.39 -24.26
CA LEU A 180 -10.00 11.28 -23.32
C LEU A 180 -10.87 12.50 -22.96
N ASP A 181 -11.75 12.88 -23.90
CA ASP A 181 -12.70 13.99 -23.82
C ASP A 181 -14.15 13.56 -23.56
N SER A 182 -14.60 12.40 -24.05
CA SER A 182 -15.95 11.89 -23.77
C SER A 182 -16.17 11.56 -22.28
N VAL A 183 -15.09 11.31 -21.54
CA VAL A 183 -15.09 11.19 -20.07
C VAL A 183 -15.30 12.54 -19.37
N LEU A 184 -15.08 13.66 -20.06
CA LEU A 184 -15.20 15.03 -19.54
C LEU A 184 -16.44 15.79 -20.07
N GLY A 185 -17.20 15.23 -21.01
CA GLY A 185 -18.21 15.97 -21.78
C GLY A 185 -19.64 15.44 -21.74
N GLN A 186 -20.35 15.53 -20.59
CA GLN A 186 -21.83 15.55 -20.59
C GLN A 186 -22.56 16.02 -19.31
N ASP A 187 -22.12 17.11 -18.66
CA ASP A 187 -23.01 18.17 -18.13
C ASP A 187 -22.18 19.30 -17.50
N ASP A 188 -22.15 20.50 -18.11
CA ASP A 188 -22.16 21.82 -17.42
C ASP A 188 -22.10 22.99 -18.43
N SER A 189 -23.18 23.24 -19.18
CA SER A 189 -23.23 24.35 -20.16
C SER A 189 -23.42 25.73 -19.48
N LYS A 190 -22.77 25.99 -18.33
CA LYS A 190 -22.99 27.23 -17.57
C LYS A 190 -21.84 27.84 -16.75
N HIS A 191 -20.60 27.38 -16.90
CA HIS A 191 -19.42 28.18 -16.50
C HIS A 191 -18.23 28.02 -17.45
N ARG A 192 -18.20 28.82 -18.53
CA ARG A 192 -16.95 29.11 -19.25
C ARG A 192 -16.12 30.11 -18.46
N ASN A 193 -15.36 29.62 -17.49
CA ASN A 193 -14.06 30.21 -17.19
C ASN A 193 -13.02 29.47 -18.04
N GLU A 194 -12.00 30.17 -18.52
CA GLU A 194 -10.97 29.57 -19.37
C GLU A 194 -10.11 28.60 -18.55
N ILE A 195 -10.23 27.30 -18.82
CA ILE A 195 -9.32 26.29 -18.30
C ILE A 195 -8.02 26.43 -19.10
N ASN A 196 -7.08 27.22 -18.58
CA ASN A 196 -5.75 27.35 -19.17
C ASN A 196 -5.03 25.99 -19.09
N THR A 197 -4.71 25.41 -20.24
CA THR A 197 -4.12 24.07 -20.37
C THR A 197 -2.65 23.99 -19.97
N ASP A 198 -1.97 25.12 -19.75
CA ASP A 198 -0.55 25.19 -19.35
C ASP A 198 -0.24 24.64 -17.93
N PHE A 199 -1.24 24.21 -17.17
CA PHE A 199 -1.11 23.80 -15.76
C PHE A 199 -0.94 22.28 -15.51
N LEU A 200 -0.55 21.49 -16.51
CA LEU A 200 -0.56 20.01 -16.40
C LEU A 200 0.72 19.35 -15.83
N VAL A 201 1.82 20.09 -15.71
CA VAL A 201 3.07 19.65 -15.05
C VAL A 201 3.36 20.55 -13.85
N ASP A 202 3.25 19.99 -12.64
CA ASP A 202 3.60 20.68 -11.40
C ASP A 202 5.10 20.46 -11.13
N TRP A 203 5.88 21.54 -11.28
CA TRP A 203 7.34 21.52 -11.36
C TRP A 203 7.97 21.61 -9.95
N ASP A 204 8.84 20.67 -9.60
CA ASP A 204 9.64 20.76 -8.37
C ASP A 204 10.72 21.85 -8.53
N SER A 205 10.49 22.99 -7.88
CA SER A 205 11.33 24.18 -7.97
C SER A 205 12.68 24.05 -7.25
N GLU A 206 12.90 23.01 -6.44
CA GLU A 206 14.20 22.75 -5.80
C GLU A 206 15.09 21.77 -6.58
N THR A 207 14.52 20.90 -7.42
CA THR A 207 15.27 19.84 -8.15
C THR A 207 15.27 20.00 -9.67
N GLY A 208 14.19 20.50 -10.27
CA GLY A 208 14.02 20.56 -11.72
C GLY A 208 13.81 19.21 -12.42
N GLU A 209 13.53 18.14 -11.67
CA GLU A 209 13.11 16.84 -12.24
C GLU A 209 11.58 16.81 -12.44
N GLU A 210 11.12 16.15 -13.50
CA GLU A 210 9.69 15.84 -13.66
C GLU A 210 9.23 14.83 -12.60
N ARG A 211 8.16 15.19 -11.89
CA ARG A 211 7.62 14.49 -10.72
C ARG A 211 7.32 13.00 -10.97
N TYR A 212 8.29 12.14 -10.63
CA TYR A 212 8.20 10.67 -10.58
C TYR A 212 7.99 9.91 -11.92
N ARG A 213 8.69 10.29 -13.01
CA ARG A 213 8.82 9.38 -14.16
C ARG A 213 9.70 8.16 -13.80
N TYR A 214 9.07 7.08 -13.30
CA TYR A 214 9.72 5.78 -13.08
C TYR A 214 10.01 5.00 -14.38
N ILE A 215 9.42 5.41 -15.49
CA ILE A 215 9.64 4.85 -16.82
C ILE A 215 10.05 6.00 -17.74
N ASN A 216 11.17 5.82 -18.46
CA ASN A 216 11.56 6.69 -19.56
C ASN A 216 10.90 6.18 -20.85
N SER A 217 10.09 7.01 -21.49
CA SER A 217 9.46 6.70 -22.78
C SER A 217 10.50 6.51 -23.89
N LYS A 218 10.33 5.48 -24.70
CA LYS A 218 11.19 5.17 -25.86
C LYS A 218 10.66 5.76 -27.16
N ASN A 219 9.37 6.11 -27.20
CA ASN A 219 8.67 6.73 -28.32
C ASN A 219 7.48 7.59 -27.83
N GLU A 220 6.86 8.31 -28.77
CA GLU A 220 5.73 9.21 -28.51
C GLU A 220 4.46 8.46 -28.05
N ASP A 221 4.25 7.22 -28.50
CA ASP A 221 3.15 6.35 -28.06
C ASP A 221 3.25 5.99 -26.57
N GLU A 222 4.44 5.59 -26.10
CA GLU A 222 4.71 5.27 -24.70
C GLU A 222 4.59 6.52 -23.82
N GLU A 223 5.06 7.68 -24.29
CA GLU A 223 4.86 8.95 -23.56
C GLU A 223 3.38 9.34 -23.46
N THR A 224 2.61 9.14 -24.53
CA THR A 224 1.16 9.40 -24.56
C THR A 224 0.41 8.44 -23.63
N ALA A 225 0.79 7.16 -23.63
CA ALA A 225 0.25 6.16 -22.72
C ALA A 225 0.54 6.47 -21.24
N LEU A 226 1.75 6.95 -20.91
CA LEU A 226 2.12 7.39 -19.57
C LEU A 226 1.32 8.62 -19.13
N LYS A 227 1.19 9.65 -19.98
CA LYS A 227 0.36 10.84 -19.73
C LYS A 227 -1.11 10.48 -19.46
N ALA A 228 -1.67 9.50 -20.19
CA ALA A 228 -3.02 9.01 -19.96
C ALA A 228 -3.15 8.31 -18.58
N VAL A 229 -2.17 7.48 -18.21
CA VAL A 229 -2.12 6.83 -16.89
C VAL A 229 -2.06 7.87 -15.77
N ASP A 230 -1.23 8.90 -15.89
CA ASP A 230 -1.15 9.99 -14.90
C ASP A 230 -2.45 10.79 -14.77
N LYS A 231 -3.14 11.08 -15.89
CA LYS A 231 -4.48 11.71 -15.87
C LYS A 231 -5.47 10.84 -15.07
N TYR A 232 -5.47 9.53 -15.31
CA TYR A 232 -6.36 8.60 -14.60
C TYR A 232 -5.96 8.37 -13.13
N LEU A 233 -4.67 8.40 -12.78
CA LEU A 233 -4.20 8.36 -11.39
C LEU A 233 -4.64 9.61 -10.61
N LYS A 234 -4.44 10.80 -11.18
CA LYS A 234 -4.91 12.09 -10.60
C LYS A 234 -6.44 12.07 -10.42
N LEU A 235 -7.19 11.60 -11.42
CA LEU A 235 -8.65 11.50 -11.35
C LEU A 235 -9.13 10.50 -10.28
N GLN A 236 -8.56 9.29 -10.20
CA GLN A 236 -8.91 8.32 -9.16
C GLN A 236 -8.54 8.82 -7.76
N ARG A 237 -7.39 9.50 -7.58
CA ARG A 237 -7.06 10.17 -6.30
C ARG A 237 -8.06 11.27 -5.94
N SER A 238 -8.65 11.97 -6.91
CA SER A 238 -9.72 12.94 -6.64
C SER A 238 -11.01 12.33 -6.07
N TRP A 239 -11.19 11.01 -6.20
CA TRP A 239 -12.32 10.26 -5.62
C TRP A 239 -12.02 9.69 -4.23
N LEU A 240 -10.77 9.73 -3.76
CA LEU A 240 -10.39 9.24 -2.43
C LEU A 240 -11.09 10.07 -1.34
N SER A 241 -11.88 9.39 -0.51
CA SER A 241 -12.50 10.02 0.65
C SER A 241 -11.50 10.13 1.80
N MET A 242 -11.00 11.36 2.00
CA MET A 242 -10.12 11.71 3.13
C MET A 242 -10.74 11.42 4.51
N GLY A 243 -12.07 11.22 4.57
CA GLY A 243 -12.83 11.01 5.79
C GLY A 243 -13.25 12.33 6.43
N ASN A 244 -14.51 12.41 6.88
CA ASN A 244 -14.98 13.59 7.60
C ASN A 244 -14.35 13.66 9.00
N ASN A 245 -14.20 14.88 9.53
CA ASN A 245 -13.89 15.09 10.95
C ASN A 245 -14.85 14.28 11.83
N ARG A 246 -14.29 13.47 12.73
CA ARG A 246 -14.98 12.39 13.46
C ARG A 246 -16.08 12.86 14.43
N ASN A 247 -16.27 14.16 14.56
CA ASN A 247 -17.25 14.80 15.44
C ASN A 247 -18.66 14.89 14.82
N LYS A 248 -18.90 14.28 13.65
CA LYS A 248 -20.25 13.99 13.14
C LYS A 248 -20.42 12.48 13.00
N PRO A 249 -21.55 11.89 13.44
CA PRO A 249 -21.85 10.49 13.13
C PRO A 249 -21.89 10.28 11.61
N ARG A 250 -21.58 9.06 11.15
CA ARG A 250 -21.65 8.67 9.73
C ARG A 250 -23.10 8.70 9.25
N SER A 251 -23.61 9.89 8.89
CA SER A 251 -24.93 10.02 8.29
C SER A 251 -24.99 9.25 6.98
N CYS A 252 -26.06 8.46 6.84
CA CYS A 252 -26.40 7.67 5.66
C CYS A 252 -27.37 8.39 4.71
N GLU A 253 -27.79 9.60 5.07
CA GLU A 253 -28.52 10.51 4.18
C GLU A 253 -27.74 10.72 2.88
N GLY A 254 -28.36 10.44 1.74
CA GLY A 254 -27.71 10.48 0.43
C GLY A 254 -26.64 9.41 0.19
N LYS A 255 -26.55 8.35 1.02
CA LYS A 255 -25.52 7.29 0.93
C LYS A 255 -26.06 5.86 0.95
N GLY A 256 -27.32 5.66 0.55
CA GLY A 256 -27.92 4.33 0.49
C GLY A 256 -27.14 3.38 -0.41
N VAL A 257 -26.74 2.23 0.12
CA VAL A 257 -26.08 1.15 -0.62
C VAL A 257 -27.05 0.01 -0.80
N TYR A 258 -27.49 -0.24 -2.04
CA TYR A 258 -28.30 -1.41 -2.37
C TYR A 258 -27.39 -2.61 -2.68
N VAL A 259 -27.78 -3.79 -2.20
CA VAL A 259 -27.14 -5.06 -2.55
C VAL A 259 -28.14 -5.89 -3.35
N TYR A 260 -27.81 -6.22 -4.59
CA TYR A 260 -28.68 -7.08 -5.39
C TYR A 260 -28.76 -8.49 -4.81
N ASP A 261 -29.98 -9.00 -4.63
CA ASP A 261 -30.22 -10.43 -4.43
C ASP A 261 -30.10 -11.13 -5.79
N LEU A 262 -28.86 -11.53 -6.12
CA LEU A 262 -28.54 -12.30 -7.32
C LEU A 262 -28.86 -13.78 -7.12
N PRO A 263 -29.36 -14.49 -8.15
CA PRO A 263 -29.42 -15.95 -8.17
C PRO A 263 -28.10 -16.59 -7.71
N SER A 264 -28.20 -17.62 -6.88
CA SER A 264 -27.07 -18.22 -6.14
C SER A 264 -25.91 -18.69 -7.03
N LYS A 265 -26.19 -19.07 -8.28
CA LYS A 265 -25.20 -19.44 -9.30
C LYS A 265 -24.15 -18.36 -9.58
N PHE A 266 -24.47 -17.09 -9.31
CA PHE A 266 -23.54 -15.98 -9.45
C PHE A 266 -22.63 -15.75 -8.22
N ASN A 267 -22.85 -16.47 -7.12
CA ASN A 267 -22.05 -16.31 -5.89
C ASN A 267 -21.95 -17.58 -5.03
N LYS A 268 -22.99 -17.92 -4.27
CA LYS A 268 -22.96 -18.99 -3.24
C LYS A 268 -22.62 -20.36 -3.82
N ASP A 269 -23.15 -20.69 -4.99
CA ASP A 269 -22.96 -22.03 -5.56
C ASP A 269 -21.52 -22.23 -6.06
N LEU A 270 -20.87 -21.16 -6.53
CA LEU A 270 -19.45 -21.14 -6.88
C LEU A 270 -18.53 -21.42 -5.68
N LEU A 271 -18.95 -21.05 -4.46
CA LEU A 271 -18.24 -21.44 -3.23
C LEU A 271 -18.49 -22.91 -2.85
N GLY A 272 -19.58 -23.51 -3.31
CA GLY A 272 -19.89 -24.93 -3.10
C GLY A 272 -19.02 -25.87 -3.93
N GLU A 273 -18.62 -25.46 -5.14
CA GLU A 273 -17.73 -26.21 -6.03
C GLU A 273 -16.23 -26.12 -5.65
N CYS A 274 -15.93 -25.79 -4.39
CA CYS A 274 -14.59 -25.51 -3.89
C CYS A 274 -13.63 -26.72 -3.90
N SER A 275 -14.12 -27.95 -3.95
CA SER A 275 -13.26 -29.15 -4.06
C SER A 275 -12.67 -29.32 -5.46
N ASP A 276 -13.42 -28.89 -6.48
CA ASP A 276 -13.19 -29.23 -7.88
C ASP A 276 -12.78 -27.99 -8.68
N MET A 277 -12.46 -26.88 -8.00
CA MET A 277 -12.21 -25.58 -8.60
C MET A 277 -10.90 -25.53 -9.41
N VAL A 278 -9.82 -26.13 -8.91
CA VAL A 278 -8.56 -26.30 -9.64
C VAL A 278 -8.04 -27.74 -9.50
N PRO A 279 -7.37 -28.33 -10.52
CA PRO A 279 -7.04 -29.77 -10.52
C PRO A 279 -6.09 -30.27 -9.42
N TRP A 280 -5.42 -29.38 -8.68
CA TRP A 280 -4.33 -29.72 -7.75
C TRP A 280 -4.53 -29.23 -6.31
N ALA A 281 -5.63 -28.55 -6.00
CA ALA A 281 -5.89 -28.02 -4.65
C ALA A 281 -7.39 -27.89 -4.35
N ASN A 282 -7.78 -28.30 -3.14
CA ASN A 282 -9.13 -28.10 -2.61
C ASN A 282 -9.21 -26.73 -1.91
N PHE A 283 -10.14 -25.89 -2.35
CA PHE A 283 -10.31 -24.50 -1.88
C PHE A 283 -11.27 -24.35 -0.69
N CYS A 284 -11.94 -25.42 -0.25
CA CYS A 284 -12.99 -25.34 0.78
C CYS A 284 -12.46 -24.88 2.15
N SER A 285 -11.18 -25.12 2.45
CA SER A 285 -10.50 -24.59 3.64
C SER A 285 -10.41 -23.05 3.62
N TYR A 286 -10.21 -22.46 2.45
CA TYR A 286 -10.12 -21.00 2.25
C TYR A 286 -11.47 -20.30 2.30
N PHE A 287 -12.58 -20.99 2.04
CA PHE A 287 -13.93 -20.41 2.11
C PHE A 287 -14.59 -20.48 3.50
N LYS A 288 -13.95 -21.15 4.48
CA LYS A 288 -14.32 -21.09 5.90
C LYS A 288 -14.29 -19.64 6.43
N ASN A 289 -15.02 -19.39 7.53
CA ASN A 289 -15.03 -18.11 8.25
C ASN A 289 -15.37 -16.89 7.36
N ASN A 290 -16.38 -16.99 6.48
CA ASN A 290 -16.71 -15.96 5.47
C ASN A 290 -15.55 -15.69 4.50
N ALA A 291 -14.90 -16.76 4.03
CA ALA A 291 -13.73 -16.77 3.15
C ALA A 291 -12.44 -16.10 3.66
N LEU A 292 -12.35 -15.82 4.96
CA LEU A 292 -11.08 -15.57 5.64
C LEU A 292 -10.20 -16.83 5.69
N GLY A 293 -10.81 -18.02 5.61
CA GLY A 293 -10.13 -19.31 5.68
C GLY A 293 -9.96 -19.82 7.11
N GLU A 294 -9.09 -20.80 7.32
CA GLU A 294 -8.82 -21.37 8.64
C GLU A 294 -8.04 -20.42 9.54
N SER A 295 -8.35 -20.37 10.83
CA SER A 295 -7.63 -19.57 11.82
C SER A 295 -6.20 -20.09 12.06
N ILE A 296 -5.28 -19.17 12.33
CA ILE A 296 -3.85 -19.46 12.57
C ILE A 296 -3.53 -19.20 14.05
N GLU A 297 -3.72 -20.22 14.88
CA GLU A 297 -3.69 -20.11 16.35
C GLU A 297 -2.36 -19.57 16.91
N ASN A 298 -1.22 -19.90 16.29
CA ASN A 298 0.12 -19.50 16.74
C ASN A 298 0.51 -18.06 16.35
N LEU A 299 -0.15 -17.45 15.36
CA LEU A 299 -0.04 -16.01 15.10
C LEU A 299 -0.99 -15.20 15.98
N GLY A 300 -2.13 -15.79 16.35
CA GLY A 300 -3.08 -15.31 17.37
C GLY A 300 -4.44 -14.91 16.79
N LYS A 301 -5.24 -14.22 17.62
CA LYS A 301 -6.56 -13.71 17.22
C LYS A 301 -6.44 -12.82 15.96
N GLY A 302 -7.37 -13.01 15.02
CA GLY A 302 -7.45 -12.23 13.78
C GLY A 302 -6.56 -12.75 12.65
N TRP A 303 -5.78 -13.81 12.85
CA TRP A 303 -4.96 -14.40 11.79
C TRP A 303 -5.66 -15.59 11.13
N PHE A 304 -5.70 -15.59 9.80
CA PHE A 304 -6.34 -16.63 9.00
C PHE A 304 -5.52 -16.98 7.75
N LYS A 305 -5.69 -18.20 7.23
CA LYS A 305 -5.03 -18.70 6.01
C LYS A 305 -5.70 -18.14 4.75
N THR A 306 -5.85 -16.82 4.68
CA THR A 306 -6.62 -16.14 3.63
C THR A 306 -6.01 -16.33 2.25
N HIS A 307 -6.79 -16.83 1.31
CA HIS A 307 -6.34 -17.01 -0.06
C HIS A 307 -6.36 -15.67 -0.84
N GLN A 308 -5.40 -15.48 -1.73
CA GLN A 308 -5.24 -14.24 -2.51
C GLN A 308 -6.44 -13.84 -3.37
N TYR A 309 -7.36 -14.78 -3.65
CA TYR A 309 -8.57 -14.58 -4.45
C TYR A 309 -9.88 -14.55 -3.60
N SER A 310 -9.80 -14.57 -2.26
CA SER A 310 -10.98 -14.51 -1.37
C SER A 310 -11.67 -13.13 -1.31
N LEU A 311 -11.20 -12.12 -2.05
CA LEU A 311 -11.66 -10.74 -1.95
C LEU A 311 -13.18 -10.58 -2.15
N GLU A 312 -13.77 -11.30 -3.10
CA GLU A 312 -15.19 -11.19 -3.46
C GLU A 312 -16.14 -11.58 -2.30
N PRO A 313 -16.04 -12.78 -1.70
CA PRO A 313 -16.83 -13.14 -0.53
C PRO A 313 -16.51 -12.29 0.71
N ILE A 314 -15.25 -11.95 0.97
CA ILE A 314 -14.87 -11.08 2.11
C ILE A 314 -15.55 -9.72 2.00
N PHE A 315 -15.47 -9.08 0.83
CA PHE A 315 -16.07 -7.77 0.59
C PHE A 315 -17.60 -7.85 0.64
N HIS A 316 -18.22 -8.85 -0.02
CA HIS A 316 -19.67 -9.04 0.01
C HIS A 316 -20.20 -9.17 1.45
N SER A 317 -19.55 -9.99 2.28
CA SER A 317 -19.91 -10.15 3.69
C SER A 317 -19.88 -8.82 4.45
N ARG A 318 -18.94 -7.92 4.16
CA ARG A 318 -18.90 -6.58 4.76
C ARG A 318 -19.96 -5.63 4.19
N VAL A 319 -20.24 -5.63 2.88
CA VAL A 319 -21.33 -4.80 2.30
C VAL A 319 -22.70 -5.18 2.89
N LEU A 320 -22.95 -6.47 3.14
CA LEU A 320 -24.21 -6.94 3.75
C LEU A 320 -24.50 -6.33 5.13
N LYS A 321 -23.47 -5.85 5.85
CA LYS A 321 -23.53 -5.17 7.14
C LYS A 321 -23.19 -3.67 7.10
N HIS A 322 -22.97 -3.08 5.92
CA HIS A 322 -22.65 -1.66 5.80
C HIS A 322 -23.77 -0.81 6.45
N PRO A 323 -23.46 0.18 7.31
CA PRO A 323 -24.46 0.89 8.10
C PRO A 323 -25.48 1.67 7.25
N CYS A 324 -25.11 2.04 6.02
CA CYS A 324 -25.99 2.70 5.06
C CYS A 324 -26.62 1.74 4.04
N ARG A 325 -26.67 0.43 4.32
CA ARG A 325 -27.33 -0.55 3.44
C ARG A 325 -28.85 -0.31 3.43
N VAL A 326 -29.44 -0.26 2.24
CA VAL A 326 -30.88 -0.10 2.02
C VAL A 326 -31.48 -1.32 1.30
N TYR A 327 -32.77 -1.58 1.55
CA TYR A 327 -33.52 -2.68 0.96
C TYR A 327 -34.51 -2.24 -0.14
N ASP A 328 -34.63 -0.94 -0.37
CA ASP A 328 -35.41 -0.31 -1.44
C ASP A 328 -34.43 0.31 -2.46
N GLU A 329 -34.56 -0.05 -3.74
CA GLU A 329 -33.71 0.50 -4.80
C GLU A 329 -33.87 2.01 -5.00
N ASN A 330 -35.00 2.59 -4.59
CA ASN A 330 -35.27 4.03 -4.75
C ASN A 330 -34.55 4.88 -3.68
N GLN A 331 -34.06 4.27 -2.59
CA GLN A 331 -33.30 4.93 -1.52
C GLN A 331 -31.78 4.88 -1.75
N ALA A 332 -31.34 4.22 -2.83
CA ALA A 332 -29.94 3.95 -3.10
C ALA A 332 -29.27 5.02 -3.96
N LYS A 333 -27.97 5.19 -3.72
CA LYS A 333 -27.02 5.93 -4.57
C LYS A 333 -25.93 5.01 -5.15
N LEU A 334 -25.61 3.90 -4.50
CA LEU A 334 -24.63 2.91 -4.95
C LEU A 334 -25.26 1.51 -5.01
N PHE A 335 -25.05 0.81 -6.11
CA PHE A 335 -25.56 -0.55 -6.35
C PHE A 335 -24.42 -1.57 -6.37
N TYR A 336 -24.30 -2.35 -5.30
CA TYR A 336 -23.33 -3.45 -5.23
C TYR A 336 -23.88 -4.69 -5.95
N VAL A 337 -23.08 -5.23 -6.87
CA VAL A 337 -23.37 -6.44 -7.63
C VAL A 337 -22.54 -7.61 -7.06
N PRO A 338 -23.13 -8.53 -6.26
CA PRO A 338 -22.41 -9.65 -5.68
C PRO A 338 -22.22 -10.81 -6.68
N PHE A 339 -21.53 -10.55 -7.80
CA PHE A 339 -21.09 -11.57 -8.74
C PHE A 339 -19.65 -11.96 -8.41
N TYR A 340 -19.39 -13.25 -8.15
CA TYR A 340 -18.06 -13.77 -7.86
C TYR A 340 -17.36 -14.19 -9.16
N GLY A 341 -17.19 -13.23 -10.08
CA GLY A 341 -16.60 -13.46 -11.39
C GLY A 341 -15.16 -13.98 -11.31
N GLY A 342 -14.37 -13.56 -10.33
CA GLY A 342 -13.02 -14.10 -10.11
C GLY A 342 -13.04 -15.58 -9.73
N ILE A 343 -14.02 -16.01 -8.95
CA ILE A 343 -14.20 -17.42 -8.57
C ILE A 343 -14.68 -18.27 -9.76
N ASP A 344 -15.61 -17.78 -10.57
CA ASP A 344 -16.03 -18.49 -11.81
C ASP A 344 -14.89 -18.58 -12.84
N VAL A 345 -14.12 -17.50 -13.02
CA VAL A 345 -12.91 -17.53 -13.85
C VAL A 345 -11.89 -18.55 -13.34
N LEU A 346 -11.67 -18.64 -12.02
CA LEU A 346 -10.76 -19.61 -11.41
C LEU A 346 -11.23 -21.06 -11.63
N ARG A 347 -12.53 -21.32 -11.51
CA ARG A 347 -13.21 -22.60 -11.73
C ARG A 347 -13.02 -23.16 -13.15
N TRP A 348 -12.78 -22.30 -14.15
CA TRP A 348 -12.57 -22.71 -15.55
C TRP A 348 -11.15 -22.57 -16.06
N HIS A 349 -10.30 -21.73 -15.44
CA HIS A 349 -8.93 -21.43 -15.89
C HIS A 349 -8.06 -22.65 -16.21
N PHE A 350 -8.24 -23.74 -15.46
CA PHE A 350 -7.40 -24.94 -15.54
C PHE A 350 -8.17 -26.19 -15.99
N LYS A 351 -9.32 -26.00 -16.64
CA LYS A 351 -10.16 -27.06 -17.21
C LYS A 351 -10.20 -26.96 -18.73
N ASN A 352 -10.18 -28.10 -19.42
CA ASN A 352 -10.32 -28.15 -20.87
C ASN A 352 -11.82 -28.01 -21.26
N VAL A 353 -12.29 -26.77 -21.36
CA VAL A 353 -13.66 -26.40 -21.74
C VAL A 353 -13.66 -25.34 -22.84
N SER A 354 -14.73 -25.26 -23.64
CA SER A 354 -14.84 -24.21 -24.67
C SER A 354 -14.90 -22.82 -24.06
N GLU A 355 -14.56 -21.81 -24.87
CA GLU A 355 -14.58 -20.41 -24.45
C GLU A 355 -15.98 -19.95 -24.01
N ASP A 356 -17.03 -20.44 -24.68
CA ASP A 356 -18.43 -20.11 -24.36
C ASP A 356 -18.79 -20.53 -22.93
N VAL A 357 -18.30 -21.70 -22.47
CA VAL A 357 -18.50 -22.19 -21.10
C VAL A 357 -17.88 -21.24 -20.07
N LYS A 358 -16.73 -20.62 -20.39
CA LYS A 358 -16.05 -19.64 -19.52
C LYS A 358 -16.79 -18.29 -19.42
N ASP A 359 -17.68 -17.99 -20.36
CA ASP A 359 -18.38 -16.71 -20.44
C ASP A 359 -19.85 -16.78 -19.97
N VAL A 360 -20.43 -17.98 -19.75
CA VAL A 360 -21.88 -18.14 -19.47
C VAL A 360 -22.37 -17.21 -18.35
N LEU A 361 -21.76 -17.28 -17.16
CA LEU A 361 -22.23 -16.47 -16.03
C LEU A 361 -21.98 -14.97 -16.21
N ALA A 362 -20.91 -14.59 -16.93
CA ALA A 362 -20.65 -13.20 -17.29
C ALA A 362 -21.74 -12.64 -18.23
N ILE A 363 -22.11 -13.38 -19.27
CA ILE A 363 -23.19 -13.01 -20.20
C ILE A 363 -24.55 -12.98 -19.46
N GLU A 364 -24.83 -13.97 -18.62
CA GLU A 364 -26.09 -14.06 -17.89
C GLU A 364 -26.26 -12.96 -16.83
N VAL A 365 -25.21 -12.58 -16.10
CA VAL A 365 -25.32 -11.51 -15.10
C VAL A 365 -25.50 -10.14 -15.75
N VAL A 366 -24.79 -9.86 -16.85
CA VAL A 366 -24.98 -8.64 -17.65
C VAL A 366 -26.41 -8.56 -18.21
N LYS A 367 -26.93 -9.67 -18.74
CA LYS A 367 -28.33 -9.77 -19.21
C LYS A 367 -29.35 -9.59 -18.08
N TRP A 368 -29.08 -10.12 -16.88
CA TRP A 368 -29.93 -9.93 -15.69
C TRP A 368 -29.92 -8.47 -15.21
N LEU A 369 -28.76 -7.80 -15.25
CA LEU A 369 -28.62 -6.38 -14.90
C LEU A 369 -29.35 -5.48 -15.90
N GLY A 370 -29.26 -5.77 -17.21
CA GLY A 370 -30.02 -5.09 -18.27
C GLY A 370 -31.54 -5.10 -18.06
N SER A 371 -32.08 -6.08 -17.32
CA SER A 371 -33.50 -6.13 -16.93
C SER A 371 -33.87 -5.05 -15.90
N LYS A 372 -32.94 -4.58 -15.07
CA LYS A 372 -33.21 -3.74 -13.89
C LYS A 372 -33.47 -2.28 -14.26
N LYS A 373 -34.28 -1.61 -13.43
CA LYS A 373 -34.64 -0.20 -13.60
C LYS A 373 -33.46 0.74 -13.26
N PRO A 374 -32.70 0.57 -12.17
CA PRO A 374 -31.54 1.43 -11.88
C PRO A 374 -30.44 1.32 -12.93
N TRP A 375 -30.08 0.09 -13.32
CA TRP A 375 -29.08 -0.17 -14.37
C TRP A 375 -29.40 0.57 -15.68
N ARG A 376 -30.65 0.46 -16.17
CA ARG A 376 -31.08 1.16 -17.39
C ARG A 376 -31.21 2.67 -17.24
N LYS A 377 -31.49 3.17 -16.02
CA LYS A 377 -31.57 4.62 -15.76
C LYS A 377 -30.20 5.30 -15.87
N ASN A 378 -29.19 4.69 -15.25
CA ASN A 378 -27.86 5.29 -15.08
C ASN A 378 -26.77 4.62 -15.94
N SER A 379 -27.17 3.70 -16.83
CA SER A 379 -26.29 2.90 -17.71
C SER A 379 -25.14 2.19 -16.99
N GLY A 380 -25.37 1.74 -15.75
CA GLY A 380 -24.36 1.07 -14.92
C GLY A 380 -23.39 2.00 -14.17
N LYS A 381 -23.47 3.33 -14.31
CA LYS A 381 -22.50 4.28 -13.68
C LYS A 381 -22.51 4.25 -12.14
N ASP A 382 -23.64 3.93 -11.53
CA ASP A 382 -23.85 3.75 -10.09
C ASP A 382 -23.61 2.30 -9.59
N HIS A 383 -23.21 1.40 -10.49
CA HIS A 383 -22.95 0.00 -10.17
C HIS A 383 -21.48 -0.24 -9.86
N VAL A 384 -21.25 -1.09 -8.86
CA VAL A 384 -19.91 -1.54 -8.49
C VAL A 384 -19.85 -3.06 -8.39
N PHE A 385 -18.82 -3.61 -9.04
CA PHE A 385 -18.40 -5.00 -8.94
C PHE A 385 -17.14 -5.07 -8.09
N VAL A 386 -16.99 -6.15 -7.33
CA VAL A 386 -15.69 -6.61 -6.82
C VAL A 386 -15.32 -7.83 -7.62
N LEU A 387 -14.07 -7.91 -8.05
CA LEU A 387 -13.52 -9.00 -8.86
C LEU A 387 -12.22 -9.48 -8.22
N GLY A 388 -12.19 -10.74 -7.81
CA GLY A 388 -11.15 -11.30 -6.92
C GLY A 388 -9.83 -11.63 -7.59
N LYS A 389 -9.63 -11.15 -8.83
CA LYS A 389 -8.53 -11.48 -9.74
C LYS A 389 -8.02 -10.23 -10.46
N ILE A 390 -6.96 -10.34 -11.24
CA ILE A 390 -6.36 -9.19 -11.96
C ILE A 390 -7.25 -8.79 -13.15
N SER A 391 -7.22 -7.53 -13.58
CA SER A 391 -8.08 -7.05 -14.69
C SER A 391 -7.94 -7.90 -15.98
N TRP A 392 -6.74 -8.40 -16.27
CA TRP A 392 -6.48 -9.25 -17.44
C TRP A 392 -7.20 -10.61 -17.43
N ASP A 393 -7.54 -11.16 -16.26
CA ASP A 393 -8.29 -12.43 -16.13
C ASP A 393 -9.75 -12.31 -16.63
N PHE A 394 -10.20 -11.08 -16.97
CA PHE A 394 -11.54 -10.75 -17.47
C PHE A 394 -11.56 -10.08 -18.84
N ARG A 395 -10.40 -10.03 -19.53
CA ARG A 395 -10.21 -9.28 -20.80
C ARG A 395 -9.83 -10.19 -21.97
N ARG A 396 -10.40 -11.40 -21.98
CA ARG A 396 -10.18 -12.38 -23.04
C ARG A 396 -10.65 -11.81 -24.38
N ASN A 397 -9.81 -11.93 -25.40
CA ASN A 397 -10.02 -11.36 -26.72
C ASN A 397 -9.43 -12.28 -27.79
N ASN A 398 -9.64 -11.98 -29.08
CA ASN A 398 -9.34 -12.92 -30.17
C ASN A 398 -7.84 -13.25 -30.35
N LYS A 399 -6.91 -12.61 -29.60
CA LYS A 399 -5.48 -13.00 -29.55
C LYS A 399 -5.15 -14.03 -28.45
N PHE A 400 -5.98 -14.18 -27.41
CA PHE A 400 -5.64 -14.95 -26.19
C PHE A 400 -6.85 -15.74 -25.66
N SER A 401 -6.66 -17.01 -25.28
CA SER A 401 -7.74 -17.90 -24.79
C SER A 401 -7.87 -17.99 -23.25
N TRP A 402 -7.17 -17.10 -22.53
CA TRP A 402 -7.11 -17.00 -21.07
C TRP A 402 -8.17 -16.06 -20.50
N GLY A 403 -8.76 -16.39 -19.35
CA GLY A 403 -9.79 -15.58 -18.70
C GLY A 403 -11.20 -15.72 -19.26
N SER A 404 -12.08 -14.79 -18.85
CA SER A 404 -13.41 -14.55 -19.43
C SER A 404 -13.44 -13.26 -20.26
N ARG A 405 -14.52 -13.02 -21.02
CA ARG A 405 -14.71 -11.79 -21.81
C ARG A 405 -15.41 -10.65 -21.06
N LEU A 406 -15.67 -10.80 -19.75
CA LEU A 406 -16.54 -9.93 -18.95
C LEU A 406 -16.27 -8.44 -19.14
N LEU A 407 -15.01 -7.99 -19.08
CA LEU A 407 -14.67 -6.56 -19.14
C LEU A 407 -14.51 -6.00 -20.57
N GLU A 408 -14.57 -6.85 -21.61
CA GLU A 408 -14.65 -6.40 -23.01
C GLU A 408 -16.13 -6.25 -23.47
N MET A 409 -17.11 -6.62 -22.64
CA MET A 409 -18.54 -6.36 -22.88
C MET A 409 -18.84 -4.86 -22.77
N GLN A 410 -19.66 -4.31 -23.68
CA GLN A 410 -19.90 -2.86 -23.75
C GLN A 410 -20.58 -2.32 -22.48
N GLU A 411 -21.44 -3.16 -21.90
CA GLU A 411 -22.16 -2.96 -20.66
C GLU A 411 -21.24 -2.79 -19.44
N MET A 412 -20.00 -3.29 -19.50
CA MET A 412 -19.03 -3.27 -18.40
C MET A 412 -18.04 -2.08 -18.48
N LYS A 413 -18.20 -1.16 -19.43
CA LYS A 413 -17.43 0.09 -19.52
C LYS A 413 -17.73 1.06 -18.37
N ASN A 414 -19.02 1.27 -18.08
CA ASN A 414 -19.50 2.29 -17.14
C ASN A 414 -19.41 1.91 -15.64
N PRO A 415 -19.67 0.67 -15.21
CA PRO A 415 -19.56 0.28 -13.80
C PRO A 415 -18.15 0.48 -13.24
N THR A 416 -18.06 0.68 -11.93
CA THR A 416 -16.77 0.65 -11.23
C THR A 416 -16.38 -0.81 -10.95
N LYS A 417 -15.14 -1.19 -11.26
CA LYS A 417 -14.61 -2.54 -11.04
C LYS A 417 -13.48 -2.48 -10.02
N LEU A 418 -13.76 -2.97 -8.81
CA LEU A 418 -12.78 -3.12 -7.75
C LEU A 418 -12.01 -4.42 -7.96
N LEU A 419 -10.69 -4.33 -8.13
CA LEU A 419 -9.82 -5.43 -8.52
C LEU A 419 -8.62 -5.53 -7.56
N ILE A 420 -8.01 -6.71 -7.44
CA ILE A 420 -6.69 -6.83 -6.77
C ILE A 420 -5.57 -6.15 -7.57
N GLU A 421 -5.76 -5.96 -8.88
CA GLU A 421 -4.82 -5.31 -9.81
C GLU A 421 -5.63 -4.69 -10.96
N ARG A 422 -5.48 -3.38 -11.20
CA ARG A 422 -6.22 -2.65 -12.24
C ARG A 422 -5.49 -2.67 -13.58
N ASN A 423 -6.26 -2.45 -14.65
CA ASN A 423 -5.71 -1.96 -15.91
C ASN A 423 -5.50 -0.43 -15.79
N PRO A 424 -4.27 0.12 -15.94
CA PRO A 424 -4.00 1.55 -15.76
C PRO A 424 -4.74 2.47 -16.73
N TRP A 425 -5.01 1.98 -17.94
CA TRP A 425 -5.67 2.68 -19.05
C TRP A 425 -7.21 2.66 -18.94
N GLU A 426 -7.75 2.06 -17.87
CA GLU A 426 -9.19 1.89 -17.64
C GLU A 426 -9.59 2.63 -16.37
N VAL A 427 -10.09 3.86 -16.54
CA VAL A 427 -10.38 4.79 -15.42
C VAL A 427 -11.37 4.24 -14.39
N ASN A 428 -12.22 3.31 -14.79
CA ASN A 428 -13.21 2.63 -13.95
C ASN A 428 -12.71 1.33 -13.29
N ASP A 429 -11.51 0.86 -13.64
CA ASP A 429 -10.82 -0.23 -12.94
C ASP A 429 -10.02 0.40 -11.77
N VAL A 430 -10.38 0.06 -10.53
CA VAL A 430 -9.75 0.62 -9.32
C VAL A 430 -9.09 -0.52 -8.55
N ALA A 431 -7.80 -0.41 -8.29
CA ALA A 431 -7.08 -1.43 -7.54
C ALA A 431 -7.25 -1.21 -6.02
N ILE A 432 -7.69 -2.24 -5.32
CA ILE A 432 -7.79 -2.29 -3.85
C ILE A 432 -6.88 -3.40 -3.31
N PRO A 433 -6.47 -3.36 -2.02
CA PRO A 433 -5.51 -4.31 -1.48
C PRO A 433 -5.87 -5.78 -1.73
N HIS A 434 -4.86 -6.62 -1.95
CA HIS A 434 -5.06 -8.05 -1.78
C HIS A 434 -5.51 -8.32 -0.32
N PRO A 435 -6.45 -9.26 -0.10
CA PRO A 435 -6.73 -9.72 1.25
C PRO A 435 -5.45 -10.34 1.84
N THR A 436 -4.97 -9.80 2.96
CA THR A 436 -3.78 -10.30 3.67
C THR A 436 -4.15 -11.44 4.61
N PHE A 437 -3.20 -11.93 5.43
CA PHE A 437 -3.49 -12.96 6.45
C PHE A 437 -4.08 -12.39 7.76
N PHE A 438 -4.19 -11.06 7.91
CA PHE A 438 -4.64 -10.41 9.15
C PHE A 438 -5.97 -9.68 8.96
N HIS A 439 -6.94 -10.07 9.79
CA HIS A 439 -8.34 -9.65 9.76
C HIS A 439 -8.79 -9.26 11.17
N PRO A 440 -8.54 -8.00 11.61
CA PRO A 440 -8.89 -7.53 12.94
C PRO A 440 -10.41 -7.41 13.14
N LYS A 441 -10.87 -7.48 14.40
CA LYS A 441 -12.29 -7.27 14.76
C LYS A 441 -12.52 -5.90 15.42
N THR A 442 -11.50 -5.36 16.11
CA THR A 442 -11.57 -4.08 16.82
C THR A 442 -10.33 -3.21 16.57
N ASP A 443 -10.42 -1.92 16.93
CA ASP A 443 -9.27 -1.00 16.91
C ASP A 443 -8.11 -1.47 17.82
N ASP A 444 -8.39 -2.27 18.84
CA ASP A 444 -7.38 -2.81 19.74
C ASP A 444 -6.62 -4.00 19.15
N ASP A 445 -7.25 -4.78 18.26
CA ASP A 445 -6.54 -5.80 17.47
C ASP A 445 -5.49 -5.12 16.57
N ILE A 446 -5.88 -4.02 15.91
CA ILE A 446 -4.97 -3.19 15.09
C ILE A 446 -3.87 -2.58 15.97
N SER A 447 -4.24 -1.94 17.07
CA SER A 447 -3.28 -1.27 17.98
C SER A 447 -2.27 -2.26 18.56
N SER A 448 -2.72 -3.44 18.96
CA SER A 448 -1.85 -4.50 19.50
C SER A 448 -0.88 -5.01 18.46
N TRP A 449 -1.31 -5.15 17.20
CA TRP A 449 -0.44 -5.56 16.11
C TRP A 449 0.57 -4.47 15.73
N GLN A 450 0.16 -3.21 15.61
CA GLN A 450 1.05 -2.06 15.39
C GLN A 450 2.15 -2.00 16.46
N ASN A 451 1.78 -2.08 17.74
CA ASN A 451 2.70 -2.09 18.86
C ASN A 451 3.66 -3.30 18.81
N LYS A 452 3.18 -4.48 18.40
CA LYS A 452 4.01 -5.69 18.26
C LYS A 452 5.08 -5.54 17.15
N ILE A 453 4.74 -4.96 16.00
CA ILE A 453 5.66 -4.90 14.84
C ILE A 453 6.58 -3.69 14.80
N ILE A 454 6.24 -2.57 15.45
CA ILE A 454 7.08 -1.37 15.47
C ILE A 454 8.32 -1.56 16.36
N VAL A 455 8.18 -2.25 17.49
CA VAL A 455 9.30 -2.57 18.42
C VAL A 455 10.04 -3.85 18.04
N LYS A 456 9.58 -4.57 17.02
CA LYS A 456 10.09 -5.90 16.64
C LYS A 456 11.52 -5.79 16.09
N PRO A 457 12.54 -6.37 16.75
CA PRO A 457 13.91 -6.34 16.24
C PRO A 457 13.99 -7.08 14.91
N ARG A 458 14.55 -6.41 13.89
CA ARG A 458 14.81 -6.98 12.58
C ARG A 458 16.22 -7.58 12.59
N ARG A 459 16.31 -8.87 12.28
CA ARG A 459 17.55 -9.68 12.32
C ARG A 459 18.22 -9.82 10.96
N SER A 460 17.53 -9.45 9.88
CA SER A 460 18.03 -9.55 8.52
C SER A 460 17.79 -8.23 7.78
N LEU A 461 18.78 -7.77 7.03
CA LEU A 461 18.65 -6.58 6.20
C LEU A 461 17.59 -6.82 5.12
N ILE A 462 17.59 -8.00 4.52
CA ILE A 462 16.75 -8.35 3.38
C ILE A 462 16.08 -9.71 3.62
N SER A 463 14.86 -9.87 3.12
CA SER A 463 14.34 -11.19 2.76
C SER A 463 13.69 -11.23 1.39
N PHE A 464 13.61 -12.43 0.82
CA PHE A 464 12.84 -12.71 -0.38
C PHE A 464 12.05 -14.01 -0.22
N ALA A 465 10.72 -13.92 -0.27
CA ALA A 465 9.83 -15.06 -0.46
C ALA A 465 9.59 -15.21 -1.98
N GLY A 466 10.15 -16.25 -2.58
CA GLY A 466 10.07 -16.44 -4.03
C GLY A 466 10.48 -17.83 -4.54
N ALA A 467 10.23 -18.05 -5.82
CA ALA A 467 10.78 -19.14 -6.60
C ALA A 467 11.30 -18.57 -7.94
N ALA A 468 12.31 -19.20 -8.51
CA ALA A 468 12.76 -18.87 -9.87
C ALA A 468 11.69 -19.27 -10.90
N ARG A 469 11.66 -18.63 -12.06
CA ARG A 469 10.80 -19.08 -13.17
C ARG A 469 11.45 -20.30 -13.84
N PRO A 470 10.77 -21.45 -13.96
CA PRO A 470 11.29 -22.61 -14.69
C PRO A 470 11.69 -22.23 -16.12
N GLY A 471 12.86 -22.69 -16.57
CA GLY A 471 13.38 -22.41 -17.91
C GLY A 471 13.87 -20.97 -18.15
N ASN A 472 13.83 -20.06 -17.15
CA ASN A 472 14.22 -18.66 -17.31
C ASN A 472 15.27 -18.24 -16.25
N PRO A 473 16.57 -18.54 -16.48
CA PRO A 473 17.64 -18.23 -15.54
C PRO A 473 17.91 -16.71 -15.43
N ASP A 474 17.67 -15.94 -16.48
CA ASP A 474 17.89 -14.48 -16.51
C ASP A 474 16.71 -13.68 -15.93
N SER A 475 15.69 -14.36 -15.39
CA SER A 475 14.55 -13.69 -14.74
C SER A 475 15.02 -12.92 -13.50
N ILE A 476 14.42 -11.75 -13.24
CA ILE A 476 14.73 -10.96 -12.03
C ILE A 476 14.54 -11.77 -10.74
N ARG A 477 13.60 -12.72 -10.70
CA ARG A 477 13.41 -13.61 -9.53
C ARG A 477 14.63 -14.53 -9.33
N SER A 478 15.22 -15.04 -10.41
CA SER A 478 16.45 -15.84 -10.39
C SER A 478 17.64 -15.01 -9.92
N ILE A 479 17.86 -13.83 -10.51
CA ILE A 479 18.95 -12.89 -10.16
C ILE A 479 18.89 -12.51 -8.66
N LEU A 480 17.71 -12.22 -8.14
CA LEU A 480 17.52 -11.87 -6.73
C LEU A 480 17.68 -13.08 -5.80
N ILE A 481 17.31 -14.29 -6.22
CA ILE A 481 17.59 -15.53 -5.48
C ILE A 481 19.10 -15.74 -5.35
N ASP A 482 19.85 -15.56 -6.44
CA ASP A 482 21.29 -15.83 -6.45
C ASP A 482 22.09 -14.76 -5.70
N GLN A 483 21.71 -13.47 -5.79
CA GLN A 483 22.26 -12.43 -4.90
C GLN A 483 21.97 -12.75 -3.42
N CYS A 484 20.74 -13.17 -3.09
CA CYS A 484 20.36 -13.49 -1.71
C CYS A 484 21.14 -14.69 -1.15
N ARG A 485 21.21 -15.79 -1.92
CA ARG A 485 21.99 -17.00 -1.58
C ARG A 485 23.48 -16.74 -1.43
N SER A 486 24.03 -15.80 -2.20
CA SER A 486 25.45 -15.41 -2.15
C SER A 486 25.78 -14.52 -0.94
N SER A 487 24.80 -14.08 -0.14
CA SER A 487 24.99 -13.21 1.02
C SER A 487 24.06 -13.60 2.19
N PRO A 488 24.19 -14.82 2.74
CA PRO A 488 23.26 -15.37 3.74
C PRO A 488 23.19 -14.55 5.03
N ASP A 489 24.28 -13.87 5.42
CA ASP A 489 24.33 -13.00 6.60
C ASP A 489 23.48 -11.72 6.45
N GLN A 490 23.15 -11.33 5.21
CA GLN A 490 22.37 -10.13 4.88
C GLN A 490 20.96 -10.45 4.39
N CYS A 491 20.76 -11.60 3.74
CA CYS A 491 19.52 -11.92 3.03
C CYS A 491 18.96 -13.32 3.38
N ARG A 492 17.74 -13.36 3.96
CA ARG A 492 16.99 -14.61 4.18
C ARG A 492 16.12 -14.95 2.95
N PHE A 493 16.44 -16.04 2.27
CA PHE A 493 15.61 -16.59 1.19
C PHE A 493 14.61 -17.63 1.73
N LEU A 494 13.32 -17.47 1.39
CA LEU A 494 12.28 -18.48 1.57
C LEU A 494 11.86 -19.02 0.20
N ASN A 495 12.16 -20.30 -0.03
CA ASN A 495 11.85 -20.98 -1.28
C ASN A 495 10.35 -21.31 -1.39
N CYS A 496 9.67 -20.73 -2.36
CA CYS A 496 8.25 -21.02 -2.63
C CYS A 496 8.01 -22.27 -3.48
N THR A 497 9.05 -22.89 -4.08
CA THR A 497 8.87 -24.00 -5.06
C THR A 497 8.05 -25.16 -4.51
N ASP A 498 8.33 -25.56 -3.27
CA ASP A 498 7.73 -26.74 -2.62
C ASP A 498 6.61 -26.35 -1.64
N GLY A 499 5.81 -25.34 -2.00
CA GLY A 499 4.73 -24.80 -1.18
C GLY A 499 5.20 -24.07 0.10
N GLY A 500 6.48 -23.72 0.18
CA GLY A 500 7.07 -23.05 1.36
C GLY A 500 6.45 -21.67 1.69
N CYS A 501 5.79 -21.05 0.71
CA CYS A 501 5.09 -19.76 0.84
C CYS A 501 3.57 -19.90 1.00
N ASP A 502 3.02 -21.12 0.93
CA ASP A 502 1.61 -21.43 1.19
C ASP A 502 1.33 -21.57 2.70
N LYS A 503 2.38 -21.42 3.53
CA LYS A 503 2.37 -21.39 4.99
C LYS A 503 2.47 -19.93 5.46
N PRO A 504 1.34 -19.30 5.84
CA PRO A 504 1.33 -17.90 6.26
C PRO A 504 2.30 -17.60 7.39
N GLU A 505 2.48 -18.55 8.30
CA GLU A 505 3.37 -18.47 9.46
C GLU A 505 4.82 -18.20 9.03
N SER A 506 5.32 -18.95 8.03
CA SER A 506 6.69 -18.82 7.53
C SER A 506 6.92 -17.51 6.77
N VAL A 507 5.92 -17.01 6.05
CA VAL A 507 5.98 -15.72 5.34
C VAL A 507 5.94 -14.55 6.34
N ILE A 508 5.05 -14.62 7.33
CA ILE A 508 4.84 -13.58 8.34
C ILE A 508 5.98 -13.54 9.38
N GLU A 509 6.64 -14.67 9.69
CA GLU A 509 7.89 -14.68 10.46
C GLU A 509 9.02 -13.99 9.68
N LEU A 510 9.24 -14.40 8.42
CA LEU A 510 10.29 -13.88 7.56
C LEU A 510 10.22 -12.34 7.43
N PHE A 511 9.02 -11.80 7.19
CA PHE A 511 8.82 -10.37 7.04
C PHE A 511 8.90 -9.61 8.38
N GLN A 512 8.48 -10.20 9.51
CA GLN A 512 8.70 -9.62 10.86
C GLN A 512 10.17 -9.61 11.30
N ASP A 513 11.01 -10.49 10.77
CA ASP A 513 12.46 -10.53 11.06
C ASP A 513 13.28 -9.64 10.10
N SER A 514 12.65 -9.01 9.09
CA SER A 514 13.36 -8.29 8.02
C SER A 514 13.19 -6.76 8.08
N GLU A 515 14.24 -6.03 7.70
CA GLU A 515 14.20 -4.58 7.41
C GLU A 515 13.50 -4.31 6.06
N PHE A 516 14.01 -4.94 4.99
CA PHE A 516 13.51 -4.82 3.62
C PHE A 516 13.02 -6.17 3.06
N CYS A 517 11.97 -6.14 2.24
CA CYS A 517 11.35 -7.33 1.64
C CYS A 517 11.29 -7.19 0.12
N LEU A 518 11.90 -8.12 -0.62
CA LEU A 518 12.01 -8.03 -2.08
C LEU A 518 10.69 -8.42 -2.76
N GLN A 519 10.12 -7.47 -3.53
CA GLN A 519 8.84 -7.65 -4.22
C GLN A 519 8.98 -7.51 -5.75
N PRO A 520 9.76 -8.37 -6.45
CA PRO A 520 9.74 -8.42 -7.91
C PRO A 520 8.37 -8.89 -8.43
N PRO A 521 8.01 -8.55 -9.69
CA PRO A 521 6.83 -9.08 -10.37
C PRO A 521 6.73 -10.62 -10.34
N GLY A 522 5.49 -11.11 -10.31
CA GLY A 522 5.15 -12.52 -10.41
C GLY A 522 4.87 -12.92 -11.85
N ASP A 523 3.76 -13.64 -12.06
CA ASP A 523 3.17 -13.79 -13.40
C ASP A 523 2.35 -12.53 -13.75
N SER A 524 1.73 -11.91 -12.73
CA SER A 524 1.22 -10.53 -12.71
C SER A 524 2.24 -9.54 -12.12
N PRO A 525 2.14 -8.23 -12.42
CA PRO A 525 2.89 -7.16 -11.76
C PRO A 525 2.87 -7.23 -10.23
N THR A 526 1.69 -7.25 -9.62
CA THR A 526 1.52 -7.25 -8.16
C THR A 526 1.31 -8.65 -7.59
N ARG A 527 1.66 -8.83 -6.30
CA ARG A 527 1.46 -10.05 -5.52
C ARG A 527 0.95 -9.70 -4.11
N LYS A 528 0.09 -10.55 -3.52
CA LYS A 528 -0.34 -10.49 -2.10
C LYS A 528 0.82 -10.25 -1.12
N SER A 529 1.98 -10.84 -1.42
CA SER A 529 3.28 -10.66 -0.75
C SER A 529 3.64 -9.19 -0.44
N VAL A 530 3.30 -8.24 -1.32
CA VAL A 530 3.52 -6.79 -1.10
C VAL A 530 2.76 -6.34 0.17
N PHE A 531 1.47 -6.64 0.23
CA PHE A 531 0.58 -6.28 1.33
C PHE A 531 0.92 -7.03 2.61
N ASP A 532 1.27 -8.31 2.53
CA ASP A 532 1.74 -9.08 3.70
C ASP A 532 3.04 -8.50 4.28
N SER A 533 3.96 -7.99 3.45
CA SER A 533 5.19 -7.34 3.91
C SER A 533 4.94 -5.99 4.59
N LEU A 534 4.03 -5.18 4.03
CA LEU A 534 3.57 -3.91 4.62
C LEU A 534 2.88 -4.14 5.97
N VAL A 535 1.96 -5.10 6.06
CA VAL A 535 1.30 -5.49 7.32
C VAL A 535 2.30 -6.04 8.34
N SER A 536 3.46 -6.54 7.92
CA SER A 536 4.55 -6.98 8.81
C SER A 536 5.55 -5.87 9.19
N GLY A 537 5.34 -4.62 8.76
CA GLY A 537 6.28 -3.50 8.96
C GLY A 537 7.63 -3.68 8.28
N CYS A 538 7.68 -4.52 7.23
CA CYS A 538 8.84 -4.70 6.38
C CYS A 538 8.74 -3.75 5.19
N ILE A 539 9.84 -3.09 4.81
CA ILE A 539 9.81 -2.09 3.73
C ILE A 539 9.87 -2.82 2.38
N PRO A 540 8.81 -2.77 1.53
CA PRO A 540 8.84 -3.38 0.22
C PRO A 540 9.87 -2.72 -0.69
N VAL A 541 10.67 -3.56 -1.36
CA VAL A 541 11.55 -3.17 -2.46
C VAL A 541 10.84 -3.49 -3.76
N ILE A 542 10.47 -2.45 -4.50
CA ILE A 542 9.68 -2.51 -5.72
C ILE A 542 10.61 -2.44 -6.93
N PHE A 543 10.40 -3.36 -7.88
CA PHE A 543 11.25 -3.49 -9.07
C PHE A 543 10.58 -3.11 -10.39
N ASP A 544 9.29 -2.77 -10.33
CA ASP A 544 8.50 -2.31 -11.46
C ASP A 544 7.40 -1.39 -10.91
N PRO A 545 7.23 -0.15 -11.39
CA PRO A 545 6.23 0.78 -10.85
C PRO A 545 4.79 0.25 -10.98
N TYR A 546 4.53 -0.64 -11.94
CA TYR A 546 3.21 -1.26 -12.13
C TYR A 546 2.84 -2.23 -10.97
N THR A 547 3.81 -2.60 -10.13
CA THR A 547 3.62 -3.41 -8.90
C THR A 547 2.79 -2.70 -7.82
N ALA A 548 2.78 -1.35 -7.79
CA ALA A 548 2.10 -0.58 -6.73
C ALA A 548 1.74 0.86 -7.12
N TYR A 549 2.67 1.55 -7.78
CA TYR A 549 2.64 3.01 -7.98
C TYR A 549 1.50 3.43 -8.91
N TYR A 550 1.30 2.65 -9.99
CA TYR A 550 0.22 2.85 -10.95
C TYR A 550 -1.10 2.13 -10.60
N GLN A 551 -1.19 1.55 -9.39
CA GLN A 551 -2.30 0.69 -8.94
C GLN A 551 -3.19 1.37 -7.89
N TYR A 552 -2.71 1.46 -6.64
CA TYR A 552 -3.55 1.54 -5.45
C TYR A 552 -3.82 2.98 -5.00
N THR A 553 -4.38 3.81 -5.88
CA THR A 553 -4.61 5.26 -5.68
C THR A 553 -5.38 5.63 -4.41
N TRP A 554 -6.23 4.74 -3.90
CA TRP A 554 -7.01 4.95 -2.67
C TRP A 554 -6.33 4.43 -1.39
N HIS A 555 -5.29 3.59 -1.50
CA HIS A 555 -4.70 2.88 -0.35
C HIS A 555 -3.19 3.09 -0.17
N LEU A 556 -2.49 3.59 -1.19
CA LEU A 556 -1.07 3.95 -1.13
C LEU A 556 -0.86 5.42 -1.53
N PRO A 557 0.02 6.17 -0.84
CA PRO A 557 0.25 7.58 -1.08
C PRO A 557 0.96 7.82 -2.42
N GLU A 558 0.99 9.08 -2.83
CA GLU A 558 1.64 9.50 -4.07
C GLU A 558 3.17 9.60 -3.94
N ASP A 559 3.70 10.03 -2.78
CA ASP A 559 5.14 9.91 -2.50
C ASP A 559 5.44 8.48 -2.03
N HIS A 560 5.92 7.64 -2.94
CA HIS A 560 6.21 6.24 -2.66
C HIS A 560 7.47 6.02 -1.80
N ARG A 561 8.32 7.04 -1.66
CA ARG A 561 9.55 7.02 -0.85
C ARG A 561 9.22 6.95 0.65
N THR A 562 7.98 7.28 1.03
CA THR A 562 7.45 7.16 2.39
C THR A 562 7.25 5.72 2.86
N TYR A 563 7.13 4.75 1.95
CA TYR A 563 6.80 3.36 2.29
C TYR A 563 7.59 2.30 1.52
N SER A 564 8.43 2.67 0.55
CA SER A 564 9.08 1.71 -0.34
C SER A 564 10.42 2.19 -0.89
N VAL A 565 11.21 1.25 -1.41
CA VAL A 565 12.43 1.55 -2.18
C VAL A 565 12.26 1.05 -3.61
N TYR A 566 12.39 1.93 -4.60
CA TYR A 566 12.47 1.54 -6.01
C TYR A 566 13.90 1.11 -6.38
N ILE A 567 14.03 0.03 -7.15
CA ILE A 567 15.25 -0.36 -7.86
C ILE A 567 14.84 -0.87 -9.24
N ASP A 568 15.35 -0.27 -10.32
CA ASP A 568 14.91 -0.66 -11.66
C ASP A 568 15.29 -2.10 -12.02
N LYS A 569 14.32 -2.84 -12.58
CA LYS A 569 14.49 -4.23 -13.05
C LYS A 569 15.53 -4.38 -14.16
N GLU A 570 15.68 -3.39 -15.04
CA GLU A 570 16.62 -3.47 -16.16
C GLU A 570 18.05 -3.18 -15.68
N ASP A 571 18.24 -2.21 -14.79
CA ASP A 571 19.52 -1.96 -14.13
C ASP A 571 20.06 -3.17 -13.33
N LEU A 572 19.17 -4.04 -12.87
CA LEU A 572 19.53 -5.30 -12.20
C LEU A 572 19.92 -6.41 -13.18
N LYS A 573 19.21 -6.55 -14.31
CA LYS A 573 19.61 -7.47 -15.40
C LYS A 573 20.97 -7.08 -15.97
N GLU A 574 21.18 -5.79 -16.19
CA GLU A 574 22.44 -5.21 -16.67
C GLU A 574 23.53 -5.14 -15.59
N LYS A 575 23.22 -5.55 -14.35
CA LYS A 575 24.15 -5.63 -13.20
C LYS A 575 24.79 -4.29 -12.81
N LYS A 576 24.16 -3.17 -13.17
CA LYS A 576 24.52 -1.81 -12.73
C LYS A 576 24.26 -1.62 -11.23
N VAL A 577 23.25 -2.29 -10.68
CA VAL A 577 22.86 -2.18 -9.26
C VAL A 577 23.09 -3.48 -8.49
N ASP A 578 23.70 -3.33 -7.32
CA ASP A 578 23.77 -4.34 -6.27
C ASP A 578 22.70 -3.99 -5.21
N VAL A 579 21.70 -4.87 -5.04
CA VAL A 579 20.56 -4.63 -4.14
C VAL A 579 21.02 -4.50 -2.69
N ILE A 580 22.01 -5.29 -2.28
CA ILE A 580 22.49 -5.31 -0.90
C ILE A 580 23.21 -4.02 -0.59
N LYS A 581 24.09 -3.55 -1.47
CA LYS A 581 24.76 -2.23 -1.32
C LYS A 581 23.76 -1.08 -1.34
N LYS A 582 22.77 -1.09 -2.24
CA LYS A 582 21.72 -0.05 -2.37
C LYS A 582 20.82 0.05 -1.13
N LEU A 583 20.56 -1.06 -0.44
CA LEU A 583 19.76 -1.10 0.78
C LEU A 583 20.59 -0.88 2.05
N MET A 584 21.86 -1.31 2.07
CA MET A 584 22.81 -0.96 3.15
C MET A 584 23.03 0.55 3.23
N SER A 585 23.08 1.27 2.11
CA SER A 585 23.30 2.73 2.10
C SER A 585 22.12 3.55 2.64
N LYS A 586 20.94 2.95 2.86
CA LYS A 586 19.83 3.62 3.56
C LYS A 586 20.15 3.74 5.05
N THR A 587 20.09 4.95 5.58
CA THR A 587 20.34 5.23 7.00
C THR A 587 19.33 4.53 7.91
N LEU A 588 19.67 4.29 9.18
CA LEU A 588 18.74 3.74 10.16
C LEU A 588 17.45 4.59 10.25
N ARG A 589 17.61 5.92 10.31
CA ARG A 589 16.49 6.86 10.37
C ARG A 589 15.54 6.74 9.18
N GLU A 590 16.04 6.65 7.94
CA GLU A 590 15.16 6.45 6.78
C GLU A 590 14.32 5.18 6.89
N ARG A 591 14.89 4.10 7.46
CA ARG A 591 14.18 2.83 7.67
C ARG A 591 13.15 2.94 8.79
N GLU A 592 13.49 3.62 9.88
CA GLU A 592 12.58 3.89 11.00
C GLU A 592 11.42 4.81 10.59
N ASP A 593 11.70 5.89 9.86
CA ASP A 593 10.71 6.83 9.34
C ASP A 593 9.76 6.12 8.34
N MET A 594 10.29 5.34 7.38
CA MET A 594 9.47 4.51 6.46
C MET A 594 8.63 3.47 7.22
N ARG A 595 9.22 2.75 8.19
CA ARG A 595 8.51 1.73 8.97
C ARG A 595 7.41 2.32 9.83
N SER A 596 7.68 3.44 10.48
CA SER A 596 6.69 4.18 11.27
C SER A 596 5.47 4.54 10.41
N TYR A 597 5.71 5.08 9.21
CA TYR A 597 4.66 5.41 8.26
C TYR A 597 3.87 4.18 7.77
N ILE A 598 4.55 3.09 7.39
CA ILE A 598 3.91 1.81 7.01
C ILE A 598 3.01 1.29 8.14
N VAL A 599 3.50 1.27 9.38
CA VAL A 599 2.81 0.66 10.52
C VAL A 599 1.65 1.52 11.01
N HIS A 600 1.82 2.84 11.10
CA HIS A 600 0.82 3.72 11.72
C HIS A 600 -0.21 4.27 10.72
N GLU A 601 0.23 4.68 9.52
CA GLU A 601 -0.63 5.33 8.53
C GLU A 601 -1.23 4.33 7.52
N LEU A 602 -0.42 3.40 6.99
CA LEU A 602 -0.88 2.50 5.92
C LEU A 602 -1.59 1.25 6.44
N LEU A 603 -0.96 0.50 7.35
CA LEU A 603 -1.40 -0.84 7.76
C LEU A 603 -2.92 -0.97 8.03
N PRO A 604 -3.57 -0.06 8.78
CA PRO A 604 -5.01 -0.17 9.02
C PRO A 604 -5.81 -0.19 7.72
N GLY A 605 -5.47 0.70 6.78
CA GLY A 605 -6.13 0.82 5.47
C GLY A 605 -5.76 -0.25 4.44
N LEU A 606 -4.89 -1.21 4.80
CA LEU A 606 -4.47 -2.34 3.95
C LEU A 606 -5.06 -3.68 4.38
N VAL A 607 -5.68 -3.76 5.56
CA VAL A 607 -6.35 -4.98 6.07
C VAL A 607 -7.86 -4.90 5.87
N TYR A 608 -8.52 -6.06 5.81
CA TYR A 608 -9.98 -6.17 5.84
C TYR A 608 -10.40 -6.72 7.20
N GLY A 609 -11.12 -5.96 8.00
CA GLY A 609 -11.67 -6.46 9.26
C GLY A 609 -12.67 -7.61 9.06
N ASP A 610 -12.86 -8.44 10.11
CA ASP A 610 -13.77 -9.58 10.08
C ASP A 610 -15.25 -9.20 9.87
N PHE A 611 -16.12 -10.20 9.70
CA PHE A 611 -17.54 -9.99 9.39
C PHE A 611 -18.32 -9.19 10.46
N ASP A 612 -17.86 -9.07 11.71
CA ASP A 612 -18.48 -8.19 12.73
C ASP A 612 -17.65 -6.94 13.04
N ALA A 613 -16.59 -6.67 12.27
CA ALA A 613 -15.61 -5.66 12.61
C ALA A 613 -16.23 -4.26 12.79
N LYS A 614 -15.83 -3.59 13.87
CA LYS A 614 -16.22 -2.22 14.20
C LYS A 614 -14.97 -1.43 14.54
N PHE A 615 -14.74 -0.37 13.78
CA PHE A 615 -13.63 0.55 13.95
C PHE A 615 -14.17 1.97 14.16
N GLU A 616 -13.69 2.62 15.21
CA GLU A 616 -13.96 4.01 15.57
C GLU A 616 -12.67 4.85 15.46
N ARG A 617 -11.53 4.23 15.75
CA ARG A 617 -10.20 4.85 15.69
C ARG A 617 -9.53 4.69 14.32
N PHE A 618 -9.75 3.58 13.63
CA PHE A 618 -9.18 3.31 12.31
C PHE A 618 -10.24 3.28 11.19
N ARG A 619 -9.77 3.26 9.94
CA ARG A 619 -10.56 2.85 8.77
C ARG A 619 -9.80 1.72 8.10
N ASP A 620 -10.49 0.66 7.73
CA ASP A 620 -9.89 -0.49 7.05
C ASP A 620 -10.02 -0.39 5.52
N ALA A 621 -9.47 -1.37 4.79
CA ALA A 621 -9.51 -1.37 3.34
C ALA A 621 -10.95 -1.37 2.79
N PHE A 622 -11.90 -2.00 3.48
CA PHE A 622 -13.32 -1.94 3.13
C PHE A 622 -13.89 -0.53 3.34
N ASP A 623 -13.70 0.06 4.52
CA ASP A 623 -14.21 1.39 4.85
C ASP A 623 -13.68 2.48 3.90
N ILE A 624 -12.37 2.47 3.59
CA ILE A 624 -11.75 3.40 2.64
C ILE A 624 -12.34 3.24 1.23
N THR A 625 -12.55 1.99 0.79
CA THR A 625 -13.16 1.70 -0.52
C THR A 625 -14.60 2.21 -0.58
N MET A 626 -15.43 1.91 0.44
CA MET A 626 -16.83 2.30 0.45
C MET A 626 -17.03 3.82 0.60
N ASP A 627 -16.28 4.48 1.48
CA ASP A 627 -16.31 5.94 1.61
C ASP A 627 -15.88 6.63 0.28
N SER A 628 -14.92 6.05 -0.46
CA SER A 628 -14.43 6.59 -1.75
C SER A 628 -15.34 6.28 -2.94
N LEU A 629 -16.00 5.12 -2.97
CA LEU A 629 -17.07 4.83 -3.94
C LEU A 629 -18.23 5.82 -3.80
N LEU A 630 -18.71 6.03 -2.57
CA LEU A 630 -19.78 6.98 -2.30
C LEU A 630 -19.36 8.42 -2.66
N HIS A 631 -18.09 8.77 -2.44
CA HIS A 631 -17.56 10.06 -2.86
C HIS A 631 -17.47 10.20 -4.39
N LYS A 632 -17.00 9.17 -5.12
CA LYS A 632 -17.02 9.10 -6.59
C LYS A 632 -18.43 9.36 -7.11
N ILE A 633 -19.41 8.55 -6.68
CA ILE A 633 -20.79 8.68 -7.13
C ILE A 633 -21.32 10.09 -6.88
N SER A 634 -21.11 10.66 -5.70
CA SER A 634 -21.55 12.03 -5.35
C SER A 634 -20.92 13.15 -6.19
N LYS A 635 -19.88 12.86 -6.97
CA LYS A 635 -19.24 13.77 -7.94
C LYS A 635 -19.66 13.50 -9.38
N THR A 636 -20.41 12.43 -9.64
CA THR A 636 -20.76 11.97 -11.00
C THR A 636 -22.26 11.77 -11.24
N LEU A 637 -23.11 11.72 -10.18
CA LEU A 637 -24.56 11.38 -10.20
C LEU A 637 -25.36 11.91 -8.98
#